data_AF-A0A7X5TLF3-F1
#
_entry.id   AF-A0A7X5TLF3-F1
#
_cell.length_a   1.000
_cell.length_b   1.000
_cell.length_c   1.000
_cell.angle_alpha   90.00
_cell.angle_beta   90.00
_cell.angle_gamma   90.00
#
_symmetry.space_group_name_H-M   'P 1'
#
loop_
_entity.id
_entity.type
_entity.pdbx_description
1 polymer ?
#
loop_
_entity_poly.entity_id
_entity_poly.type
_entity_poly.pdbx_seq_one_letter_code
_entity_poly.pdbx_strand_id
1 'polypeptide(L)'
;MKSSNWVDNAASGYARWVVKRRYLNLILVCIVLFFTFKGMENLAFTSSYKVFFSRENPFLNAYESMQKTYSNGDSALIVLAPKDGNVFSKQFLSIVEKLTKDAWQVPNAYRVDSITNFQATKADDDSLEIRKLVPDAAELTERDLVEIRKIALNEPLLVKRIISENGDVTAVNVSVRLPDGDDKIVAEVAGYVRQLKSRYTQMYPDIDIYLTGIAMMSNAFPEISVQEMSTTIPIVFLIVLILSFLVLRSFSATFVVCLVIVFSIISALGAAGYMGIKLTQVSANVPVIVMTLAVVDSIHILVTVIHRMKLGDSQHEAIVESLRVNLSPVVITSVTTAVGFLGLNLSDAPPFHDLGNMTAIGMGAALFFATFLLPALLAVLPIRVKLGVQRKQFSIEFLADWVIDNRRKLLVSTVTFGLIMLAFIPRLTVDENFVKNFAKGLEIRDDSDFTQDHLTGLFNMEFSLGAGKEGGINEPEYMAKVDEFANWSRAQLGVMNVNVITDTVKRINQSMNGDDAAYYRLPTDRETIAQYLLLYEMSLPLGLDLNDQIDVSRSATKMTATFSDLSTFEMQRAKEAHEQWLINNASPSMHTNAASASLMYTYLMNTNIKGLLAGTAISFLIITICLGVVFRSTKYALISMLPNILPIFMAFGLWSIIDGVVGIAAATIATMTLGIVVDDTVYFVYKYLRARREHKMDSKDAVRYSFSTVGIALLSTSIIFICGFGSMMHSDFLMNAQMGIFTVMTVTFALLFDFLLLPILLIAIDGNAKKNKPSIPDDPLMMKI
;
A
#
# COMPACT_ATOMS: atom_id res chain seq x y z
N MET A 1 15.95 49.66 -1.05
CA MET A 1 17.26 49.32 -1.66
C MET A 1 17.02 48.38 -2.83
N LYS A 2 17.52 48.67 -4.04
CA LYS A 2 17.47 47.72 -5.17
C LYS A 2 18.54 46.65 -4.93
N SER A 3 18.15 45.39 -4.84
CA SER A 3 19.07 44.25 -4.80
C SER A 3 19.76 44.10 -6.16
N SER A 4 21.04 43.72 -6.21
CA SER A 4 21.75 43.45 -7.49
C SER A 4 21.33 42.13 -8.14
N ASN A 5 20.42 41.37 -7.50
CA ASN A 5 19.93 40.09 -7.99
C ASN A 5 18.53 40.27 -8.61
N TRP A 6 18.38 39.97 -9.91
CA TRP A 6 17.10 40.12 -10.63
C TRP A 6 15.95 39.33 -9.97
N VAL A 7 16.26 38.13 -9.44
CA VAL A 7 15.30 37.25 -8.76
C VAL A 7 14.70 37.93 -7.52
N ASP A 8 15.52 38.57 -6.69
CA ASP A 8 15.05 39.33 -5.51
C ASP A 8 14.14 40.49 -5.90
N ASN A 9 14.46 41.20 -6.99
CA ASN A 9 13.68 42.34 -7.45
C ASN A 9 12.32 41.88 -7.99
N ALA A 10 12.29 40.75 -8.72
CA ALA A 10 11.06 40.13 -9.19
C ALA A 10 10.20 39.63 -8.01
N ALA A 11 10.80 38.92 -7.05
CA ALA A 11 10.11 38.43 -5.85
C ALA A 11 9.55 39.59 -5.00
N SER A 12 10.31 40.67 -4.84
CA SER A 12 9.84 41.88 -4.14
C SER A 12 8.71 42.59 -4.89
N GLY A 13 8.78 42.64 -6.21
CA GLY A 13 7.73 43.20 -7.07
C GLY A 13 6.43 42.41 -6.95
N TYR A 14 6.54 41.08 -7.05
CA TYR A 14 5.45 40.14 -6.82
C TYR A 14 4.85 40.30 -5.43
N ALA A 15 5.67 40.29 -4.37
CA ALA A 15 5.19 40.39 -3.00
C ALA A 15 4.42 41.69 -2.75
N ARG A 16 4.92 42.84 -3.23
CA ARG A 16 4.18 44.12 -3.16
C ARG A 16 2.88 44.10 -3.94
N TRP A 17 2.86 43.45 -5.11
CA TRP A 17 1.65 43.30 -5.91
C TRP A 17 0.60 42.47 -5.18
N VAL A 18 0.99 41.34 -4.58
CA VAL A 18 0.09 40.46 -3.84
C VAL A 18 -0.55 41.18 -2.66
N VAL A 19 0.26 41.90 -1.88
CA VAL A 19 -0.21 42.66 -0.71
C VAL A 19 -1.11 43.84 -1.14
N LYS A 20 -0.74 44.57 -2.20
CA LYS A 20 -1.53 45.72 -2.70
C LYS A 20 -2.86 45.31 -3.30
N ARG A 21 -2.91 44.17 -4.02
CA ARG A 21 -4.13 43.64 -4.67
C ARG A 21 -4.73 42.46 -3.90
N ARG A 22 -4.60 42.43 -2.58
CA ARG A 22 -5.04 41.32 -1.71
C ARG A 22 -6.47 40.81 -1.97
N TYR A 23 -7.45 41.70 -2.18
CA TYR A 23 -8.84 41.28 -2.46
C TYR A 23 -9.01 40.60 -3.82
N LEU A 24 -8.26 41.03 -4.84
CA LEU A 24 -8.26 40.36 -6.16
C LEU A 24 -7.70 38.93 -6.03
N ASN A 25 -6.64 38.75 -5.24
CA ASN A 25 -6.05 37.44 -4.99
C ASN A 25 -7.00 36.52 -4.21
N LEU A 26 -7.75 37.06 -3.24
CA LEU A 26 -8.78 36.28 -2.54
C LEU A 26 -9.91 35.84 -3.49
N ILE A 27 -10.34 36.70 -4.41
CA ILE A 27 -11.33 36.32 -5.45
C ILE A 27 -10.77 35.21 -6.35
N LEU A 28 -9.52 35.34 -6.80
CA LEU A 28 -8.85 34.31 -7.60
C LEU A 28 -8.81 32.96 -6.84
N VAL A 29 -8.45 32.99 -5.56
CA VAL A 29 -8.44 31.80 -4.70
C VAL A 29 -9.84 31.18 -4.60
N CYS A 30 -10.88 31.98 -4.38
CA CYS A 30 -12.27 31.48 -4.34
C CYS A 30 -12.70 30.85 -5.66
N ILE A 31 -12.29 31.42 -6.81
CA ILE A 31 -12.59 30.85 -8.14
C ILE A 31 -11.90 29.50 -8.30
N VAL A 32 -10.60 29.42 -8.02
CA VAL A 32 -9.84 28.16 -8.11
C VAL A 32 -10.45 27.11 -7.18
N LEU A 33 -10.78 27.49 -5.94
CA LEU A 33 -11.40 26.59 -4.97
C LEU A 33 -12.79 26.12 -5.40
N PHE A 34 -13.61 26.98 -6.01
CA PHE A 34 -14.93 26.58 -6.52
C PHE A 34 -14.81 25.51 -7.59
N PHE A 35 -13.89 25.68 -8.55
CA PHE A 35 -13.68 24.69 -9.60
C PHE A 35 -13.13 23.38 -9.03
N THR A 36 -12.14 23.42 -8.14
CA THR A 36 -11.60 22.18 -7.58
C THR A 36 -12.59 21.48 -6.68
N PHE A 37 -13.32 22.20 -5.83
CA PHE A 37 -14.35 21.64 -4.95
C PHE A 37 -15.43 20.88 -5.75
N LYS A 38 -15.88 21.43 -6.89
CA LYS A 38 -16.87 20.77 -7.75
C LYS A 38 -16.38 19.41 -8.29
N GLY A 39 -15.07 19.22 -8.47
CA GLY A 39 -14.51 17.94 -8.89
C GLY A 39 -14.68 16.84 -7.85
N MET A 40 -14.81 17.18 -6.56
CA MET A 40 -14.97 16.20 -5.48
C MET A 40 -16.28 15.41 -5.56
N GLU A 41 -17.32 15.95 -6.21
CA GLU A 41 -18.60 15.24 -6.41
C GLU A 41 -18.43 13.96 -7.25
N ASN A 42 -17.35 13.87 -8.04
CA ASN A 42 -17.04 12.72 -8.89
C ASN A 42 -16.12 11.70 -8.22
N LEU A 43 -15.75 11.89 -6.95
CA LEU A 43 -14.91 10.93 -6.22
C LEU A 43 -15.70 9.66 -5.90
N ALA A 44 -15.11 8.52 -6.21
CA ALA A 44 -15.63 7.21 -5.84
C ALA A 44 -14.55 6.41 -5.12
N PHE A 45 -14.95 5.47 -4.27
CA PHE A 45 -14.03 4.46 -3.72
C PHE A 45 -14.07 3.21 -4.60
N THR A 46 -13.11 2.31 -4.41
CA THR A 46 -13.19 0.98 -4.99
C THR A 46 -12.60 -0.07 -4.05
N SER A 47 -13.29 -1.19 -3.93
CA SER A 47 -12.88 -2.37 -3.16
C SER A 47 -12.20 -3.43 -4.03
N SER A 48 -12.09 -3.18 -5.34
CA SER A 48 -11.55 -4.17 -6.27
C SER A 48 -10.03 -4.25 -6.15
N TYR A 49 -9.57 -5.45 -5.82
CA TYR A 49 -8.16 -5.81 -5.75
C TYR A 49 -7.48 -5.74 -7.14
N LYS A 50 -8.26 -5.86 -8.23
CA LYS A 50 -7.76 -5.76 -9.61
C LYS A 50 -7.21 -4.37 -9.96
N VAL A 51 -7.58 -3.33 -9.21
CA VAL A 51 -7.12 -1.94 -9.45
C VAL A 51 -5.61 -1.81 -9.25
N PHE A 52 -4.98 -2.73 -8.53
CA PHE A 52 -3.52 -2.82 -8.41
C PHE A 52 -2.80 -3.22 -9.70
N PHE A 53 -3.52 -3.54 -10.78
CA PHE A 53 -2.98 -4.00 -12.04
C PHE A 53 -3.40 -3.09 -13.19
N SER A 54 -2.46 -2.77 -14.09
CA SER A 54 -2.79 -2.10 -15.35
C SER A 54 -3.63 -3.02 -16.24
N ARG A 55 -4.43 -2.44 -17.15
CA ARG A 55 -5.29 -3.21 -18.07
C ARG A 55 -4.48 -4.06 -19.05
N GLU A 56 -3.27 -3.61 -19.36
CA GLU A 56 -2.33 -4.29 -20.24
C GLU A 56 -1.55 -5.40 -19.54
N ASN A 57 -1.75 -5.60 -18.22
CA ASN A 57 -1.01 -6.59 -17.45
C ASN A 57 -1.31 -8.03 -17.94
N PRO A 58 -0.30 -8.81 -18.33
CA PRO A 58 -0.52 -10.15 -18.88
C PRO A 58 -1.07 -11.15 -17.85
N PHE A 59 -0.76 -10.98 -16.57
CA PHE A 59 -1.27 -11.85 -15.51
C PHE A 59 -2.73 -11.55 -15.19
N LEU A 60 -3.13 -10.27 -15.19
CA LEU A 60 -4.54 -9.89 -15.10
C LEU A 60 -5.32 -10.48 -16.28
N ASN A 61 -4.81 -10.33 -17.50
CA ASN A 61 -5.47 -10.86 -18.69
C ASN A 61 -5.58 -12.40 -18.67
N ALA A 62 -4.54 -13.10 -18.22
CA ALA A 62 -4.57 -14.55 -18.06
C ALA A 62 -5.61 -14.98 -17.01
N TYR A 63 -5.67 -14.29 -15.88
CA TYR A 63 -6.64 -14.54 -14.82
C TYR A 63 -8.08 -14.26 -15.26
N GLU A 64 -8.33 -13.13 -15.93
CA GLU A 64 -9.66 -12.82 -16.48
C GLU A 64 -10.08 -13.81 -17.57
N SER A 65 -9.14 -14.27 -18.40
CA SER A 65 -9.41 -15.31 -19.39
C SER A 65 -9.82 -16.63 -18.72
N MET A 66 -9.14 -16.99 -17.61
CA MET A 66 -9.49 -18.14 -16.78
C MET A 66 -10.91 -18.00 -16.22
N GLN A 67 -11.25 -16.84 -15.63
CA GLN A 67 -12.59 -16.57 -15.08
C GLN A 67 -13.71 -16.48 -16.12
N LYS A 68 -13.38 -16.16 -17.38
CA LYS A 68 -14.35 -16.16 -18.49
C LYS A 68 -14.63 -17.58 -18.99
N THR A 69 -13.62 -18.46 -18.96
CA THR A 69 -13.72 -19.83 -19.44
C THR A 69 -14.36 -20.75 -18.40
N TYR A 70 -13.95 -20.60 -17.14
CA TYR A 70 -14.45 -21.36 -16.00
C TYR A 70 -15.16 -20.42 -15.04
N SER A 71 -16.27 -20.85 -14.45
CA SER A 71 -17.07 -20.01 -13.53
C SER A 71 -16.22 -19.38 -12.40
N ASN A 72 -16.47 -18.09 -12.11
CA ASN A 72 -15.63 -17.16 -11.32
C ASN A 72 -15.25 -17.64 -9.90
N GLY A 73 -13.96 -17.68 -9.57
CA GLY A 73 -13.44 -18.17 -8.27
C GLY A 73 -13.51 -17.23 -7.07
N ASP A 74 -14.06 -16.01 -7.16
CA ASP A 74 -14.19 -15.15 -5.97
C ASP A 74 -15.16 -15.80 -4.96
N SER A 75 -14.71 -15.92 -3.70
CA SER A 75 -15.45 -16.66 -2.67
C SER A 75 -15.41 -15.99 -1.30
N ALA A 76 -16.41 -16.30 -0.49
CA ALA A 76 -16.37 -16.17 0.96
C ALA A 76 -16.27 -17.57 1.58
N LEU A 77 -15.23 -17.79 2.39
CA LEU A 77 -14.99 -19.05 3.08
C LEU A 77 -15.40 -18.93 4.55
N ILE A 78 -16.33 -19.77 4.98
CA ILE A 78 -16.81 -19.84 6.36
C ILE A 78 -16.23 -21.10 7.00
N VAL A 79 -15.21 -20.94 7.84
CA VAL A 79 -14.52 -22.03 8.53
C VAL A 79 -15.16 -22.27 9.89
N LEU A 80 -15.36 -23.53 10.25
CA LEU A 80 -16.08 -23.99 11.44
C LEU A 80 -15.17 -24.95 12.21
N ALA A 81 -14.90 -24.62 13.47
CA ALA A 81 -14.13 -25.44 14.39
C ALA A 81 -14.97 -25.74 15.65
N PRO A 82 -15.45 -26.99 15.85
CA PRO A 82 -16.08 -27.38 17.10
C PRO A 82 -15.04 -27.46 18.22
N LYS A 83 -15.39 -27.00 19.42
CA LYS A 83 -14.48 -26.98 20.58
C LYS A 83 -14.05 -28.36 21.07
N ASP A 84 -14.83 -29.40 20.76
CA ASP A 84 -14.49 -30.79 21.07
C ASP A 84 -13.61 -31.45 19.98
N GLY A 85 -13.32 -30.73 18.89
CA GLY A 85 -12.50 -31.21 17.77
C GLY A 85 -13.14 -32.30 16.92
N ASN A 86 -14.47 -32.51 16.99
CA ASN A 86 -15.15 -33.57 16.25
C ASN A 86 -16.18 -33.04 15.24
N VAL A 87 -15.75 -32.85 13.98
CA VAL A 87 -16.64 -32.46 12.87
C VAL A 87 -17.69 -33.53 12.55
N PHE A 88 -17.38 -34.80 12.80
CA PHE A 88 -18.23 -35.92 12.41
C PHE A 88 -19.31 -36.26 13.44
N SER A 89 -19.57 -35.39 14.41
CA SER A 89 -20.72 -35.57 15.29
C SER A 89 -22.02 -35.25 14.55
N LYS A 90 -23.08 -36.00 14.86
CA LYS A 90 -24.42 -35.79 14.29
C LYS A 90 -24.90 -34.35 14.42
N GLN A 91 -24.72 -33.78 15.61
CA GLN A 91 -25.09 -32.40 15.91
C GLN A 91 -24.32 -31.41 15.04
N PHE A 92 -22.99 -31.58 14.92
CA PHE A 92 -22.17 -30.65 14.15
C PHE A 92 -22.47 -30.74 12.65
N LEU A 93 -22.62 -31.95 12.09
CA LEU A 93 -23.01 -32.10 10.69
C LEU A 93 -24.38 -31.46 10.40
N SER A 94 -25.35 -31.51 11.32
CA SER A 94 -26.62 -30.80 11.18
C SER A 94 -26.45 -29.28 11.13
N ILE A 95 -25.49 -28.75 11.87
CA ILE A 95 -25.17 -27.32 11.87
C ILE A 95 -24.54 -26.92 10.53
N VAL A 96 -23.57 -27.70 10.03
CA VAL A 96 -22.94 -27.47 8.72
C VAL A 96 -23.96 -27.58 7.60
N GLU A 97 -24.87 -28.56 7.65
CA GLU A 97 -25.92 -28.75 6.63
C GLU A 97 -26.87 -27.55 6.60
N LYS A 98 -27.30 -27.07 7.78
CA LYS A 98 -28.16 -25.88 7.88
C LYS A 98 -27.45 -24.62 7.39
N LEU A 99 -26.18 -24.44 7.76
CA LEU A 99 -25.38 -23.31 7.31
C LEU A 99 -25.18 -23.34 5.79
N THR A 100 -24.97 -24.53 5.22
CA THR A 100 -24.85 -24.71 3.77
C THR A 100 -26.13 -24.27 3.05
N LYS A 101 -27.31 -24.63 3.58
CA LYS A 101 -28.60 -24.18 3.03
C LYS A 101 -28.78 -22.66 3.13
N ASP A 102 -28.41 -22.07 4.27
CA ASP A 102 -28.48 -20.62 4.47
C ASP A 102 -27.47 -19.87 3.59
N ALA A 103 -26.29 -20.46 3.35
CA ALA A 103 -25.23 -19.86 2.55
C ALA A 103 -25.61 -19.71 1.07
N TRP A 104 -26.53 -20.53 0.54
CA TRP A 104 -27.10 -20.35 -0.80
C TRP A 104 -27.91 -19.05 -0.95
N GLN A 105 -28.32 -18.43 0.17
CA GLN A 105 -29.04 -17.15 0.17
C GLN A 105 -28.10 -15.94 0.20
N VAL A 106 -26.77 -16.15 0.24
CA VAL A 106 -25.80 -15.06 0.12
C VAL A 106 -26.02 -14.35 -1.23
N PRO A 107 -26.08 -13.00 -1.25
CA PRO A 107 -26.28 -12.25 -2.49
C PRO A 107 -25.26 -12.64 -3.57
N ASN A 108 -25.72 -12.83 -4.81
CA ASN A 108 -24.86 -13.23 -5.94
C ASN A 108 -24.09 -14.56 -5.76
N ALA A 109 -24.45 -15.37 -4.76
CA ALA A 109 -23.96 -16.74 -4.68
C ALA A 109 -24.48 -17.56 -5.87
N TYR A 110 -23.58 -18.30 -6.49
CA TYR A 110 -23.94 -19.21 -7.59
C TYR A 110 -23.53 -20.65 -7.32
N ARG A 111 -22.68 -20.87 -6.30
CA ARG A 111 -22.23 -22.18 -5.86
C ARG A 111 -21.86 -22.16 -4.38
N VAL A 112 -22.21 -23.24 -3.67
CA VAL A 112 -21.82 -23.46 -2.27
C VAL A 112 -21.28 -24.88 -2.13
N ASP A 113 -20.04 -25.03 -1.67
CA ASP A 113 -19.39 -26.32 -1.43
C ASP A 113 -19.16 -26.52 0.07
N SER A 114 -19.50 -27.70 0.58
CA SER A 114 -19.28 -28.12 1.97
C SER A 114 -19.08 -29.63 2.04
N ILE A 115 -18.67 -30.15 3.20
CA ILE A 115 -18.63 -31.60 3.43
C ILE A 115 -20.01 -32.25 3.31
N THR A 116 -21.08 -31.51 3.64
CA THR A 116 -22.44 -32.07 3.72
C THR A 116 -23.09 -32.30 2.35
N ASN A 117 -22.86 -31.40 1.40
CA ASN A 117 -23.37 -31.48 0.04
C ASN A 117 -22.34 -31.97 -0.98
N PHE A 118 -21.25 -32.60 -0.50
CA PHE A 118 -20.30 -33.26 -1.38
C PHE A 118 -20.96 -34.42 -2.11
N GLN A 119 -20.70 -34.57 -3.40
CA GLN A 119 -21.38 -35.53 -4.27
C GLN A 119 -20.64 -36.87 -4.24
N ALA A 120 -20.93 -37.66 -3.22
CA ALA A 120 -20.41 -39.01 -3.05
C ALA A 120 -21.07 -39.95 -4.07
N THR A 121 -20.25 -40.80 -4.67
CA THR A 121 -20.69 -41.88 -5.56
C THR A 121 -20.65 -43.20 -4.81
N LYS A 122 -21.61 -44.08 -5.08
CA LYS A 122 -21.64 -45.44 -4.55
C LYS A 122 -22.15 -46.40 -5.63
N ALA A 123 -21.65 -47.63 -5.59
CA ALA A 123 -22.22 -48.71 -6.40
C ALA A 123 -23.61 -49.09 -5.86
N ASP A 124 -24.62 -49.10 -6.72
CA ASP A 124 -25.95 -49.66 -6.42
C ASP A 124 -26.32 -50.70 -7.49
N ASP A 125 -25.98 -51.96 -7.22
CA ASP A 125 -26.01 -53.09 -8.16
C ASP A 125 -25.32 -52.75 -9.51
N ASP A 126 -26.09 -52.59 -10.59
CA ASP A 126 -25.61 -52.25 -11.94
C ASP A 126 -25.67 -50.72 -12.21
N SER A 127 -25.95 -49.90 -11.20
CA SER A 127 -26.19 -48.45 -11.35
C SER A 127 -25.30 -47.59 -10.43
N LEU A 128 -25.12 -46.33 -10.83
CA LEU A 128 -24.35 -45.33 -10.07
C LEU A 128 -25.30 -44.51 -9.20
N GLU A 129 -25.18 -44.61 -7.88
CA GLU A 129 -25.87 -43.71 -6.97
C GLU A 129 -24.98 -42.47 -6.72
N ILE A 130 -25.47 -41.29 -7.08
CA ILE A 130 -24.85 -40.01 -6.73
C ILE A 130 -25.73 -39.31 -5.71
N ARG A 131 -25.19 -39.12 -4.50
CA ARG A 131 -25.91 -38.49 -3.40
C ARG A 131 -25.02 -37.54 -2.61
N LYS A 132 -25.66 -36.69 -1.82
CA LYS A 132 -24.96 -35.89 -0.83
C LYS A 132 -24.27 -36.82 0.17
N LEU A 133 -23.03 -36.52 0.53
CA LEU A 133 -22.29 -37.25 1.55
C LEU A 133 -23.05 -37.24 2.89
N VAL A 134 -23.77 -36.15 3.18
CA VAL A 134 -24.71 -36.05 4.30
C VAL A 134 -26.12 -35.75 3.75
N PRO A 135 -26.97 -36.78 3.53
CA PRO A 135 -28.32 -36.59 2.99
C PRO A 135 -29.27 -35.84 3.93
N ASP A 136 -29.36 -36.31 5.18
CA ASP A 136 -30.05 -35.66 6.30
C ASP A 136 -29.23 -35.94 7.57
N ALA A 137 -28.60 -34.90 8.11
CA ALA A 137 -27.76 -35.04 9.28
C ALA A 137 -28.55 -35.48 10.53
N ALA A 138 -29.84 -35.15 10.62
CA ALA A 138 -30.69 -35.48 11.77
C ALA A 138 -31.08 -36.96 11.81
N GLU A 139 -30.93 -37.69 10.71
CA GLU A 139 -31.27 -39.11 10.61
C GLU A 139 -30.05 -40.05 10.66
N LEU A 140 -28.83 -39.51 10.66
CA LEU A 140 -27.60 -40.30 10.67
C LEU A 140 -27.51 -41.24 11.89
N THR A 141 -27.08 -42.47 11.62
CA THR A 141 -26.68 -43.48 12.60
C THR A 141 -25.17 -43.44 12.85
N GLU A 142 -24.70 -44.03 13.95
CA GLU A 142 -23.26 -44.14 14.24
C GLU A 142 -22.46 -44.82 13.11
N ARG A 143 -23.08 -45.78 12.41
CA ARG A 143 -22.46 -46.43 11.25
C ARG A 143 -22.28 -45.44 10.10
N ASP A 144 -23.27 -44.59 9.84
CA ASP A 144 -23.20 -43.58 8.80
C ASP A 144 -22.10 -42.55 9.11
N LEU A 145 -21.96 -42.13 10.36
CA LEU A 145 -20.89 -41.20 10.79
C LEU A 145 -19.50 -41.78 10.55
N VAL A 146 -19.30 -43.08 10.82
CA VAL A 146 -18.03 -43.76 10.54
C VAL A 146 -17.76 -43.86 9.03
N GLU A 147 -18.79 -44.13 8.21
CA GLU A 147 -18.67 -44.18 6.75
C GLU A 147 -18.35 -42.79 6.17
N ILE A 148 -19.06 -41.75 6.60
CA ILE A 148 -18.83 -40.35 6.21
C ILE A 148 -17.41 -39.92 6.57
N ARG A 149 -16.95 -40.22 7.81
CA ARG A 149 -15.58 -39.92 8.23
C ARG A 149 -14.55 -40.60 7.34
N LYS A 150 -14.77 -41.88 7.03
CA LYS A 150 -13.87 -42.64 6.17
C LYS A 150 -13.81 -42.03 4.76
N ILE A 151 -14.96 -41.69 4.17
CA ILE A 151 -15.01 -41.09 2.82
C ILE A 151 -14.34 -39.72 2.84
N ALA A 152 -14.76 -38.83 3.74
CA ALA A 152 -14.29 -37.45 3.79
C ALA A 152 -12.77 -37.33 3.98
N LEU A 153 -12.18 -38.16 4.85
CA LEU A 153 -10.75 -38.13 5.15
C LEU A 153 -9.87 -38.86 4.12
N ASN A 154 -10.46 -39.59 3.16
CA ASN A 154 -9.72 -40.26 2.08
C ASN A 154 -10.01 -39.66 0.70
N GLU A 155 -10.88 -38.66 0.61
CA GLU A 155 -11.27 -38.02 -0.64
C GLU A 155 -10.35 -36.82 -0.96
N PRO A 156 -9.52 -36.88 -2.02
CA PRO A 156 -8.59 -35.80 -2.37
C PRO A 156 -9.27 -34.45 -2.65
N LEU A 157 -10.53 -34.46 -3.09
CA LEU A 157 -11.29 -33.23 -3.35
C LEU A 157 -11.82 -32.56 -2.07
N LEU A 158 -11.73 -33.22 -0.91
CA LEU A 158 -12.19 -32.69 0.38
C LEU A 158 -11.04 -32.36 1.33
N VAL A 159 -10.07 -33.27 1.48
CA VAL A 159 -8.98 -33.13 2.46
C VAL A 159 -8.09 -31.93 2.13
N LYS A 160 -7.71 -31.17 3.17
CA LYS A 160 -6.91 -29.92 3.07
C LYS A 160 -7.56 -28.84 2.20
N ARG A 161 -8.87 -28.92 1.95
CA ARG A 161 -9.65 -27.95 1.16
C ARG A 161 -10.95 -27.56 1.85
N ILE A 162 -11.78 -28.55 2.17
CA ILE A 162 -13.07 -28.39 2.85
C ILE A 162 -13.05 -29.01 4.25
N ILE A 163 -12.27 -30.08 4.45
CA ILE A 163 -12.03 -30.72 5.74
C ILE A 163 -10.52 -30.82 6.01
N SER A 164 -10.14 -30.57 7.25
CA SER A 164 -8.78 -30.79 7.79
C SER A 164 -8.39 -32.27 7.76
N GLU A 165 -7.09 -32.57 7.76
CA GLU A 165 -6.60 -33.97 7.76
C GLU A 165 -7.02 -34.75 9.01
N ASN A 166 -7.13 -34.07 10.14
CA ASN A 166 -7.50 -34.71 11.41
C ASN A 166 -9.02 -34.83 11.58
N GLY A 167 -9.81 -34.08 10.79
CA GLY A 167 -11.26 -34.06 10.91
C GLY A 167 -11.79 -33.18 12.05
N ASP A 168 -10.99 -32.22 12.50
CA ASP A 168 -11.29 -31.29 13.60
C ASP A 168 -11.77 -29.92 13.12
N VAL A 169 -11.50 -29.55 11.86
CA VAL A 169 -11.98 -28.30 11.23
C VAL A 169 -12.60 -28.59 9.86
N THR A 170 -13.71 -27.91 9.52
CA THR A 170 -14.36 -27.95 8.20
C THR A 170 -14.70 -26.55 7.70
N ALA A 171 -15.03 -26.38 6.42
CA ALA A 171 -15.55 -25.12 5.90
C ALA A 171 -16.78 -25.26 4.99
N VAL A 172 -17.46 -24.13 4.80
CA VAL A 172 -18.47 -23.88 3.77
C VAL A 172 -17.90 -22.79 2.84
N ASN A 173 -17.62 -23.16 1.59
CA ASN A 173 -17.13 -22.24 0.57
C ASN A 173 -18.30 -21.69 -0.24
N VAL A 174 -18.46 -20.38 -0.28
CA VAL A 174 -19.53 -19.69 -1.02
C VAL A 174 -18.90 -18.94 -2.20
N SER A 175 -19.08 -19.45 -3.41
CA SER A 175 -18.60 -18.77 -4.62
C SER A 175 -19.63 -17.74 -5.08
N VAL A 176 -19.15 -16.51 -5.28
CA VAL A 176 -19.98 -15.33 -5.54
C VAL A 176 -19.53 -14.63 -6.82
N ARG A 177 -20.48 -14.00 -7.52
CA ARG A 177 -20.15 -13.13 -8.65
C ARG A 177 -20.00 -11.70 -8.13
N LEU A 178 -18.77 -11.19 -8.17
CA LEU A 178 -18.45 -9.81 -7.84
C LEU A 178 -18.20 -9.02 -9.14
N PRO A 179 -19.20 -8.30 -9.67
CA PRO A 179 -18.99 -7.49 -10.86
C PRO A 179 -18.04 -6.31 -10.58
N ASP A 180 -17.16 -6.04 -11.54
CA ASP A 180 -16.14 -4.99 -11.38
C ASP A 180 -16.79 -3.60 -11.24
N GLY A 181 -16.43 -2.89 -10.17
CA GLY A 181 -16.89 -1.52 -9.91
C GLY A 181 -18.24 -1.39 -9.22
N ASP A 182 -18.84 -2.48 -8.74
CA ASP A 182 -20.01 -2.46 -7.86
C ASP A 182 -19.63 -2.85 -6.42
N ASP A 183 -18.99 -1.91 -5.72
CA ASP A 183 -18.52 -2.14 -4.35
C ASP A 183 -19.69 -2.38 -3.36
N LYS A 184 -20.94 -2.05 -3.74
CA LYS A 184 -22.12 -2.34 -2.91
C LYS A 184 -22.38 -3.84 -2.82
N ILE A 185 -22.24 -4.56 -3.93
CA ILE A 185 -22.41 -6.02 -3.94
C ILE A 185 -21.37 -6.69 -3.03
N VAL A 186 -20.12 -6.22 -3.07
CA VAL A 186 -19.05 -6.71 -2.19
C VAL A 186 -19.42 -6.52 -0.71
N ALA A 187 -19.92 -5.33 -0.36
CA ALA A 187 -20.39 -5.04 1.00
C ALA A 187 -21.64 -5.84 1.40
N GLU A 188 -22.58 -6.06 0.49
CA GLU A 188 -23.78 -6.87 0.72
C GLU A 188 -23.43 -8.34 1.01
N VAL A 189 -22.52 -8.93 0.23
CA VAL A 189 -22.01 -10.29 0.45
C VAL A 189 -21.35 -10.40 1.82
N ALA A 190 -20.36 -9.54 2.10
CA ALA A 190 -19.61 -9.59 3.35
C ALA A 190 -20.51 -9.33 4.57
N GLY A 191 -21.45 -8.39 4.45
CA GLY A 191 -22.45 -8.09 5.47
C GLY A 191 -23.36 -9.28 5.76
N TYR A 192 -23.85 -9.96 4.73
CA TYR A 192 -24.69 -11.16 4.89
C TYR A 192 -23.91 -12.31 5.54
N VAL A 193 -22.67 -12.57 5.11
CA VAL A 193 -21.82 -13.63 5.68
C VAL A 193 -21.48 -13.36 7.15
N ARG A 194 -21.22 -12.10 7.54
CA ARG A 194 -21.04 -11.73 8.96
C ARG A 194 -22.32 -11.91 9.78
N GLN A 195 -23.48 -11.63 9.20
CA GLN A 195 -24.76 -11.91 9.85
C GLN A 195 -24.97 -13.43 10.06
N LEU A 196 -24.56 -14.26 9.09
CA LEU A 196 -24.55 -15.71 9.27
C LEU A 196 -23.62 -16.11 10.43
N LYS A 197 -22.37 -15.63 10.46
CA LYS A 197 -21.44 -15.88 11.58
C LYS A 197 -22.08 -15.51 12.91
N SER A 198 -22.54 -14.28 13.07
CA SER A 198 -23.17 -13.79 14.31
C SER A 198 -24.36 -14.66 14.74
N ARG A 199 -25.26 -14.98 13.81
CA ARG A 199 -26.44 -15.83 14.07
C ARG A 199 -26.03 -17.23 14.54
N TYR A 200 -25.07 -17.86 13.87
CA TYR A 200 -24.63 -19.22 14.20
C TYR A 200 -23.81 -19.28 15.48
N THR A 201 -22.94 -18.29 15.75
CA THR A 201 -22.22 -18.19 17.03
C THR A 201 -23.17 -18.01 18.22
N GLN A 202 -24.28 -17.27 18.05
CA GLN A 202 -25.30 -17.12 19.10
C GLN A 202 -26.11 -18.41 19.34
N MET A 203 -26.46 -19.14 18.27
CA MET A 203 -27.21 -20.40 18.39
C MET A 203 -26.34 -21.55 18.90
N TYR A 204 -25.05 -21.54 18.58
CA TYR A 204 -24.12 -22.64 18.83
C TYR A 204 -22.80 -22.11 19.43
N PRO A 205 -22.78 -21.79 20.75
CA PRO A 205 -21.61 -21.19 21.40
C PRO A 205 -20.40 -22.13 21.53
N ASP A 206 -20.58 -23.42 21.24
CA ASP A 206 -19.52 -24.44 21.27
C ASP A 206 -18.77 -24.59 19.94
N ILE A 207 -19.03 -23.68 18.98
CA ILE A 207 -18.38 -23.66 17.66
C ILE A 207 -17.74 -22.29 17.45
N ASP A 208 -16.45 -22.31 17.13
CA ASP A 208 -15.73 -21.14 16.68
C ASP A 208 -15.85 -21.02 15.15
N ILE A 209 -16.18 -19.82 14.67
CA ILE A 209 -16.47 -19.54 13.26
C ILE A 209 -15.50 -18.45 12.76
N TYR A 210 -14.80 -18.75 11.67
CA TYR A 210 -13.81 -17.86 11.06
C TYR A 210 -14.21 -17.53 9.62
N LEU A 211 -14.01 -16.28 9.19
CA LEU A 211 -14.37 -15.78 7.87
C LEU A 211 -13.13 -15.35 7.09
N THR A 212 -12.94 -15.91 5.90
CA THR A 212 -11.89 -15.50 4.98
C THR A 212 -12.39 -15.57 3.53
N GLY A 213 -11.48 -15.50 2.56
CA GLY A 213 -11.78 -15.49 1.13
C GLY A 213 -11.77 -14.08 0.52
N ILE A 214 -11.68 -14.03 -0.81
CA ILE A 214 -11.50 -12.79 -1.58
C ILE A 214 -12.66 -11.81 -1.35
N ALA A 215 -13.89 -12.28 -1.20
CA ALA A 215 -15.05 -11.42 -0.97
C ALA A 215 -14.96 -10.69 0.39
N MET A 216 -14.57 -11.41 1.44
CA MET A 216 -14.41 -10.85 2.79
C MET A 216 -13.23 -9.87 2.84
N MET A 217 -12.11 -10.24 2.20
CA MET A 217 -10.91 -9.41 2.13
C MET A 217 -11.12 -8.13 1.31
N SER A 218 -11.82 -8.23 0.18
CA SER A 218 -12.13 -7.07 -0.68
C SER A 218 -12.96 -6.03 0.08
N ASN A 219 -13.92 -6.46 0.91
CA ASN A 219 -14.71 -5.57 1.74
C ASN A 219 -13.93 -4.96 2.92
N ALA A 220 -12.89 -5.64 3.43
CA ALA A 220 -12.09 -5.12 4.54
C ALA A 220 -11.31 -3.83 4.18
N PHE A 221 -10.91 -3.66 2.91
CA PHE A 221 -10.22 -2.44 2.44
C PHE A 221 -11.03 -1.15 2.64
N PRO A 222 -12.23 -0.99 2.05
CA PRO A 222 -13.01 0.23 2.23
C PRO A 222 -13.45 0.44 3.68
N GLU A 223 -13.65 -0.61 4.47
CA GLU A 223 -13.98 -0.48 5.89
C GLU A 223 -12.86 0.19 6.67
N ILE A 224 -11.62 -0.29 6.50
CA ILE A 224 -10.44 0.31 7.13
C ILE A 224 -10.22 1.72 6.61
N SER A 225 -10.37 1.97 5.29
CA SER A 225 -10.30 3.32 4.70
C SER A 225 -11.24 4.29 5.40
N VAL A 226 -12.53 3.94 5.53
CA VAL A 226 -13.55 4.81 6.11
C VAL A 226 -13.29 5.03 7.61
N GLN A 227 -12.86 3.99 8.32
CA GLN A 227 -12.47 4.09 9.73
C GLN A 227 -11.28 5.05 9.90
N GLU A 228 -10.24 4.95 9.07
CA GLU A 228 -9.08 5.84 9.12
C GLU A 228 -9.42 7.28 8.73
N MET A 229 -10.30 7.48 7.74
CA MET A 229 -10.74 8.82 7.36
C MET A 229 -11.53 9.52 8.47
N SER A 230 -12.32 8.77 9.24
CA SER A 230 -13.13 9.32 10.33
C SER A 230 -12.35 9.49 11.65
N THR A 231 -11.24 8.79 11.84
CA THR A 231 -10.45 8.80 13.09
C THR A 231 -9.07 9.41 12.90
N THR A 232 -8.22 8.80 12.08
CA THR A 232 -6.81 9.19 11.87
C THR A 232 -6.69 10.60 11.29
N ILE A 233 -7.40 10.93 10.20
CA ILE A 233 -7.27 12.25 9.54
C ILE A 233 -7.56 13.41 10.51
N PRO A 234 -8.68 13.44 11.26
CA PRO A 234 -8.94 14.48 12.26
C PRO A 234 -7.85 14.58 13.34
N ILE A 235 -7.32 13.45 13.80
CA ILE A 235 -6.24 13.42 14.80
C ILE A 235 -4.97 14.08 14.24
N VAL A 236 -4.55 13.72 13.03
CA VAL A 236 -3.37 14.34 12.40
C VAL A 236 -3.59 15.84 12.21
N PHE A 237 -4.78 16.23 11.76
CA PHE A 237 -5.12 17.64 11.57
C PHE A 237 -5.02 18.43 12.87
N LEU A 238 -5.53 17.86 13.97
CA LEU A 238 -5.40 18.48 15.28
C LEU A 238 -3.93 18.59 15.73
N ILE A 239 -3.13 17.54 15.53
CA ILE A 239 -1.69 17.53 15.85
C ILE A 239 -0.96 18.63 15.06
N VAL A 240 -1.14 18.69 13.74
CA VAL A 240 -0.52 19.69 12.87
C VAL A 240 -0.94 21.10 13.27
N LEU A 241 -2.21 21.31 13.60
CA LEU A 241 -2.73 22.60 14.05
C LEU A 241 -2.13 23.02 15.39
N ILE A 242 -2.08 22.12 16.38
CA ILE A 242 -1.49 22.39 17.70
C ILE A 242 -0.01 22.73 17.56
N LEU A 243 0.76 21.91 16.84
CA LEU A 243 2.19 22.14 16.65
C LEU A 243 2.45 23.45 15.90
N SER A 244 1.68 23.73 14.83
CA SER A 244 1.74 25.00 14.12
C SER A 244 1.43 26.19 15.03
N PHE A 245 0.43 26.07 15.91
CA PHE A 245 0.12 27.09 16.91
C PHE A 245 1.24 27.28 17.92
N LEU A 246 1.89 26.20 18.39
CA LEU A 246 3.00 26.30 19.34
C LEU A 246 4.22 27.02 18.74
N VAL A 247 4.50 26.78 17.46
CA VAL A 247 5.59 27.42 16.70
C VAL A 247 5.28 28.89 16.44
N LEU A 248 4.09 29.19 15.92
CA LEU A 248 3.70 30.53 15.47
C LEU A 248 3.22 31.44 16.62
N ARG A 249 2.65 30.84 17.67
CA ARG A 249 2.04 31.51 18.83
C ARG A 249 1.05 32.61 18.44
N SER A 250 0.32 32.41 17.35
CA SER A 250 -0.60 33.39 16.77
C SER A 250 -1.81 32.69 16.15
N PHE A 251 -3.00 32.96 16.68
CA PHE A 251 -4.24 32.37 16.18
C PHE A 251 -4.50 32.74 14.72
N SER A 252 -4.35 34.02 14.35
CA SER A 252 -4.51 34.48 12.95
C SER A 252 -3.60 33.72 12.00
N ALA A 253 -2.33 33.52 12.39
CA ALA A 253 -1.35 32.83 11.56
C ALA A 253 -1.70 31.35 11.40
N THR A 254 -2.02 30.65 12.51
CA THR A 254 -2.44 29.25 12.48
C THR A 254 -3.73 29.05 11.68
N PHE A 255 -4.69 29.98 11.77
CA PHE A 255 -5.93 29.93 10.99
C PHE A 255 -5.64 30.01 9.48
N VAL A 256 -4.72 30.88 9.05
CA VAL A 256 -4.32 30.96 7.64
C VAL A 256 -3.63 29.67 7.19
N VAL A 257 -2.75 29.08 8.00
CA VAL A 257 -2.13 27.78 7.73
C VAL A 257 -3.19 26.69 7.54
N CYS A 258 -4.17 26.65 8.44
CA CYS A 258 -5.30 25.73 8.36
C CYS A 258 -6.07 25.86 7.02
N LEU A 259 -6.35 27.09 6.58
CA LEU A 259 -7.00 27.31 5.27
C LEU A 259 -6.14 26.85 4.10
N VAL A 260 -4.83 27.10 4.13
CA VAL A 260 -3.89 26.61 3.10
C VAL A 260 -3.94 25.09 3.03
N ILE A 261 -3.88 24.40 4.17
CA ILE A 261 -3.97 22.93 4.24
C ILE A 261 -5.28 22.42 3.63
N VAL A 262 -6.42 22.92 4.13
CA VAL A 262 -7.74 22.42 3.71
C VAL A 262 -7.97 22.67 2.22
N PHE A 263 -7.60 23.85 1.71
CA PHE A 263 -7.80 24.16 0.29
C PHE A 263 -6.86 23.34 -0.61
N SER A 264 -5.64 23.01 -0.17
CA SER A 264 -4.74 22.12 -0.89
C SER A 264 -5.30 20.70 -0.99
N ILE A 265 -5.86 20.18 0.10
CA ILE A 265 -6.50 18.85 0.12
C ILE A 265 -7.72 18.83 -0.80
N ILE A 266 -8.60 19.83 -0.70
CA ILE A 266 -9.77 19.97 -1.60
C ILE A 266 -9.32 20.02 -3.06
N SER A 267 -8.21 20.71 -3.34
CA SER A 267 -7.68 20.80 -4.69
C SER A 267 -7.12 19.47 -5.21
N ALA A 268 -6.41 18.71 -4.38
CA ALA A 268 -5.92 17.38 -4.72
C ALA A 268 -7.07 16.39 -4.99
N LEU A 269 -8.02 16.31 -4.05
CA LEU A 269 -9.19 15.43 -4.16
C LEU A 269 -10.11 15.83 -5.32
N GLY A 270 -10.34 17.12 -5.49
CA GLY A 270 -11.15 17.66 -6.57
C GLY A 270 -10.58 17.36 -7.96
N ALA A 271 -9.27 17.54 -8.14
CA ALA A 271 -8.60 17.18 -9.37
C ALA A 271 -8.66 15.67 -9.64
N ALA A 272 -8.51 14.84 -8.59
CA ALA A 272 -8.65 13.39 -8.71
C ALA A 272 -10.04 12.98 -9.20
N GLY A 273 -11.10 13.61 -8.70
CA GLY A 273 -12.46 13.39 -9.19
C GLY A 273 -12.65 13.79 -10.67
N TYR A 274 -11.99 14.86 -11.15
CA TYR A 274 -11.99 15.19 -12.58
C TYR A 274 -11.20 14.19 -13.45
N MET A 275 -10.15 13.60 -12.89
CA MET A 275 -9.35 12.58 -13.56
C MET A 275 -10.04 11.21 -13.57
N GLY A 276 -11.17 11.05 -12.86
CA GLY A 276 -11.87 9.77 -12.71
C GLY A 276 -11.11 8.77 -11.83
N ILE A 277 -10.21 9.25 -10.97
CA ILE A 277 -9.47 8.41 -10.03
C ILE A 277 -10.45 7.86 -8.98
N LYS A 278 -10.43 6.54 -8.78
CA LYS A 278 -11.14 5.89 -7.69
C LYS A 278 -10.20 5.77 -6.50
N LEU A 279 -10.64 6.21 -5.33
CA LEU A 279 -9.89 6.15 -4.09
C LEU A 279 -9.75 4.68 -3.65
N THR A 280 -8.50 4.28 -3.42
CA THR A 280 -8.11 2.99 -2.86
C THR A 280 -7.57 3.21 -1.45
N GLN A 281 -7.33 2.14 -0.69
CA GLN A 281 -6.67 2.23 0.63
C GLN A 281 -5.32 2.97 0.59
N VAL A 282 -4.59 2.91 -0.54
CA VAL A 282 -3.31 3.60 -0.71
C VAL A 282 -3.51 5.10 -0.97
N SER A 283 -4.36 5.45 -1.95
CA SER A 283 -4.62 6.85 -2.32
C SER A 283 -5.50 7.60 -1.30
N ALA A 284 -6.21 6.89 -0.43
CA ALA A 284 -6.96 7.48 0.70
C ALA A 284 -6.05 8.24 1.70
N ASN A 285 -4.74 7.98 1.72
CA ASN A 285 -3.79 8.70 2.58
C ASN A 285 -3.39 10.09 2.08
N VAL A 286 -3.73 10.46 0.84
CA VAL A 286 -3.35 11.76 0.25
C VAL A 286 -3.65 12.95 1.17
N PRO A 287 -4.81 13.05 1.84
CA PRO A 287 -5.07 14.15 2.77
C PRO A 287 -4.03 14.26 3.89
N VAL A 288 -3.59 13.14 4.47
CA VAL A 288 -2.57 13.12 5.53
C VAL A 288 -1.22 13.62 5.00
N ILE A 289 -0.83 13.13 3.81
CA ILE A 289 0.43 13.50 3.17
C ILE A 289 0.41 14.99 2.79
N VAL A 290 -0.59 15.46 2.06
CA VAL A 290 -0.70 16.86 1.63
C VAL A 290 -0.79 17.79 2.83
N MET A 291 -1.53 17.41 3.88
CA MET A 291 -1.64 18.19 5.11
C MET A 291 -0.29 18.42 5.79
N THR A 292 0.50 17.37 5.92
CA THR A 292 1.82 17.48 6.56
C THR A 292 2.73 18.35 5.71
N LEU A 293 2.83 18.09 4.40
CA LEU A 293 3.72 18.84 3.49
C LEU A 293 3.33 20.32 3.33
N ALA A 294 2.04 20.64 3.18
CA ALA A 294 1.57 22.01 2.95
C ALA A 294 1.87 22.97 4.11
N VAL A 295 2.07 22.44 5.32
CA VAL A 295 2.39 23.25 6.51
C VAL A 295 3.78 23.90 6.40
N VAL A 296 4.72 23.25 5.71
CA VAL A 296 6.14 23.63 5.68
C VAL A 296 6.33 25.01 5.06
N ASP A 297 5.84 25.19 3.84
CA ASP A 297 5.95 26.47 3.12
C ASP A 297 5.34 27.62 3.92
N SER A 298 4.18 27.35 4.54
CA SER A 298 3.49 28.33 5.37
C SER A 298 4.29 28.71 6.61
N ILE A 299 4.91 27.73 7.30
CA ILE A 299 5.75 27.96 8.47
C ILE A 299 6.99 28.78 8.11
N HIS A 300 7.70 28.43 7.04
CA HIS A 300 8.90 29.17 6.63
C HIS A 300 8.59 30.64 6.27
N ILE A 301 7.45 30.90 5.63
CA ILE A 301 7.00 32.27 5.36
C ILE A 301 6.60 32.99 6.67
N LEU A 302 5.78 32.37 7.50
CA LEU A 302 5.22 33.00 8.70
C LEU A 302 6.25 33.24 9.80
N VAL A 303 7.20 32.33 10.00
CA VAL A 303 8.29 32.51 10.98
C VAL A 303 9.10 33.76 10.64
N THR A 304 9.42 33.98 9.36
CA THR A 304 10.11 35.20 8.92
C THR A 304 9.25 36.45 9.11
N VAL A 305 7.94 36.40 8.80
CA VAL A 305 7.03 37.53 9.05
C VAL A 305 7.02 37.91 10.53
N ILE A 306 6.80 36.93 11.41
CA ILE A 306 6.76 37.15 12.86
C ILE A 306 8.11 37.67 13.36
N HIS A 307 9.23 37.13 12.86
CA HIS A 307 10.56 37.59 13.23
C HIS A 307 10.80 39.06 12.84
N ARG A 308 10.45 39.46 11.61
CA ARG A 308 10.58 40.86 11.14
C ARG A 308 9.67 41.81 11.93
N MET A 309 8.44 41.40 12.25
CA MET A 309 7.55 42.19 13.11
C MET A 309 8.10 42.37 14.54
N LYS A 310 8.81 41.36 15.10
CA LYS A 310 9.50 41.51 16.39
C LYS A 310 10.65 42.51 16.34
N LEU A 311 11.30 42.65 15.18
CA LEU A 311 12.35 43.64 14.93
C LEU A 311 11.81 45.06 14.68
N GLY A 312 10.49 45.24 14.63
CA GLY A 312 9.83 46.54 14.50
C GLY A 312 9.28 46.86 13.11
N ASP A 313 9.40 45.95 12.13
CA ASP A 313 8.78 46.14 10.82
C ASP A 313 7.25 46.17 10.92
N SER A 314 6.60 46.97 10.06
CA SER A 314 5.15 46.87 9.88
C SER A 314 4.77 45.50 9.31
N GLN A 315 3.55 45.04 9.58
CA GLN A 315 3.08 43.73 9.10
C GLN A 315 3.19 43.59 7.58
N HIS A 316 2.86 44.64 6.83
CA HIS A 316 2.97 44.66 5.37
C HIS A 316 4.41 44.57 4.88
N GLU A 317 5.34 45.30 5.50
CA GLU A 317 6.77 45.24 5.17
C GLU A 317 7.35 43.87 5.51
N ALA A 318 6.97 43.31 6.65
CA ALA A 318 7.38 41.98 7.08
C ALA A 318 6.92 40.88 6.11
N ILE A 319 5.69 40.96 5.58
CA ILE A 319 5.17 40.05 4.54
C ILE A 319 5.99 40.18 3.26
N VAL A 320 6.26 41.41 2.82
CA VAL A 320 7.03 41.66 1.59
C VAL A 320 8.45 41.12 1.68
N GLU A 321 9.14 41.37 2.80
CA GLU A 321 10.49 40.85 3.00
C GLU A 321 10.48 39.33 3.15
N SER A 322 9.50 38.74 3.86
CA SER A 322 9.39 37.28 3.98
C SER A 322 9.25 36.59 2.62
N LEU A 323 8.33 37.06 1.77
CA LEU A 323 8.17 36.52 0.42
C LEU A 323 9.44 36.73 -0.41
N ARG A 324 10.07 37.92 -0.35
CA ARG A 324 11.32 38.16 -1.08
C ARG A 324 12.40 37.11 -0.76
N VAL A 325 12.54 36.74 0.51
CA VAL A 325 13.64 35.87 0.97
C VAL A 325 13.32 34.37 0.95
N ASN A 326 12.04 34.00 0.87
CA ASN A 326 11.57 32.62 0.96
C ASN A 326 10.88 32.12 -0.32
N LEU A 327 10.47 32.99 -1.25
CA LEU A 327 9.73 32.55 -2.46
C LEU A 327 10.53 31.57 -3.33
N SER A 328 11.83 31.81 -3.54
CA SER A 328 12.65 30.90 -4.34
C SER A 328 12.85 29.53 -3.66
N PRO A 329 13.21 29.44 -2.37
CA PRO A 329 13.18 28.18 -1.64
C PRO A 329 11.83 27.46 -1.73
N VAL A 330 10.73 28.14 -1.38
CA VAL A 330 9.36 27.59 -1.39
C VAL A 330 9.00 26.98 -2.74
N VAL A 331 9.20 27.71 -3.86
CA VAL A 331 8.89 27.17 -5.19
C VAL A 331 9.69 25.91 -5.50
N ILE A 332 10.95 25.89 -5.10
CA ILE A 332 11.84 24.76 -5.42
C ILE A 332 11.53 23.55 -4.57
N THR A 333 11.29 23.73 -3.27
CA THR A 333 10.87 22.65 -2.37
C THR A 333 9.56 22.04 -2.88
N SER A 334 8.53 22.85 -3.16
CA SER A 334 7.28 22.31 -3.71
C SER A 334 7.47 21.55 -5.04
N VAL A 335 8.37 22.03 -5.93
CA VAL A 335 8.69 21.35 -7.19
C VAL A 335 9.45 20.04 -6.95
N THR A 336 10.46 20.03 -6.08
CA THR A 336 11.23 18.83 -5.77
C THR A 336 10.38 17.78 -5.08
N THR A 337 9.48 18.20 -4.18
CA THR A 337 8.50 17.31 -3.56
C THR A 337 7.56 16.72 -4.60
N ALA A 338 6.98 17.54 -5.49
CA ALA A 338 6.13 17.05 -6.57
C ALA A 338 6.87 16.05 -7.48
N VAL A 339 8.13 16.32 -7.84
CA VAL A 339 8.98 15.41 -8.63
C VAL A 339 9.25 14.10 -7.88
N GLY A 340 9.45 14.13 -6.56
CA GLY A 340 9.59 12.93 -5.74
C GLY A 340 8.35 12.03 -5.83
N PHE A 341 7.16 12.60 -5.63
CA PHE A 341 5.90 11.86 -5.73
C PHE A 341 5.56 11.42 -7.16
N LEU A 342 5.86 12.22 -8.19
CA LEU A 342 5.68 11.82 -9.58
C LEU A 342 6.59 10.66 -10.00
N GLY A 343 7.68 10.40 -9.26
CA GLY A 343 8.50 9.19 -9.44
C GLY A 343 7.69 7.90 -9.22
N LEU A 344 6.59 7.95 -8.47
CA LEU A 344 5.68 6.81 -8.28
C LEU A 344 4.96 6.39 -9.56
N ASN A 345 4.87 7.25 -10.58
CA ASN A 345 4.27 6.91 -11.87
C ASN A 345 5.04 5.82 -12.65
N LEU A 346 6.24 5.45 -12.19
CA LEU A 346 7.01 4.33 -12.74
C LEU A 346 6.72 2.99 -12.05
N SER A 347 5.86 2.97 -11.03
CA SER A 347 5.26 1.76 -10.49
C SER A 347 4.47 1.01 -11.56
N ASP A 348 4.35 -0.31 -11.47
CA ASP A 348 3.40 -1.06 -12.32
C ASP A 348 1.98 -1.09 -11.73
N ALA A 349 1.85 -0.76 -10.44
CA ALA A 349 0.57 -0.68 -9.75
C ALA A 349 -0.04 0.73 -9.86
N PRO A 350 -1.23 0.88 -10.49
CA PRO A 350 -1.93 2.16 -10.65
C PRO A 350 -2.21 2.93 -9.34
N PRO A 351 -2.52 2.31 -8.18
CA PRO A 351 -2.78 3.04 -6.94
C PRO A 351 -1.61 3.94 -6.49
N PHE A 352 -0.37 3.59 -6.84
CA PHE A 352 0.79 4.44 -6.56
C PHE A 352 0.92 5.60 -7.55
N HIS A 353 0.44 5.45 -8.79
CA HIS A 353 0.31 6.57 -9.73
C HIS A 353 -0.69 7.58 -9.19
N ASP A 354 -1.84 7.11 -8.73
CA ASP A 354 -2.89 7.95 -8.15
C ASP A 354 -2.36 8.69 -6.93
N LEU A 355 -1.72 7.99 -5.99
CA LEU A 355 -1.06 8.60 -4.83
C LEU A 355 -0.05 9.68 -5.25
N GLY A 356 0.82 9.38 -6.21
CA GLY A 356 1.86 10.29 -6.70
C GLY A 356 1.29 11.54 -7.36
N ASN A 357 0.36 11.36 -8.30
CA ASN A 357 -0.27 12.45 -9.05
C ASN A 357 -1.13 13.33 -8.14
N MET A 358 -1.95 12.74 -7.27
CA MET A 358 -2.79 13.49 -6.33
C MET A 358 -1.94 14.30 -5.35
N THR A 359 -0.85 13.71 -4.83
CA THR A 359 0.05 14.44 -3.93
C THR A 359 0.80 15.56 -4.65
N ALA A 360 1.26 15.33 -5.89
CA ALA A 360 1.92 16.36 -6.69
C ALA A 360 0.97 17.55 -6.99
N ILE A 361 -0.31 17.27 -7.30
CA ILE A 361 -1.34 18.30 -7.45
C ILE A 361 -1.58 19.03 -6.13
N GLY A 362 -1.69 18.30 -5.02
CA GLY A 362 -1.83 18.88 -3.68
C GLY A 362 -0.67 19.79 -3.31
N MET A 363 0.56 19.42 -3.69
CA MET A 363 1.76 20.23 -3.48
C MET A 363 1.77 21.48 -4.37
N GLY A 364 1.35 21.34 -5.64
CA GLY A 364 1.15 22.49 -6.52
C GLY A 364 0.08 23.46 -6.00
N ALA A 365 -1.01 22.94 -5.44
CA ALA A 365 -2.06 23.72 -4.80
C ALA A 365 -1.54 24.39 -3.51
N ALA A 366 -0.76 23.69 -2.69
CA ALA A 366 -0.12 24.25 -1.50
C ALA A 366 0.83 25.39 -1.85
N LEU A 367 1.64 25.26 -2.90
CA LEU A 367 2.47 26.35 -3.42
C LEU A 367 1.62 27.55 -3.84
N PHE A 368 0.53 27.32 -4.58
CA PHE A 368 -0.38 28.36 -5.02
C PHE A 368 -1.01 29.09 -3.81
N PHE A 369 -1.55 28.36 -2.83
CA PHE A 369 -2.17 28.97 -1.66
C PHE A 369 -1.14 29.63 -0.72
N ALA A 370 0.06 29.07 -0.55
CA ALA A 370 1.13 29.68 0.24
C ALA A 370 1.63 31.00 -0.35
N THR A 371 1.58 31.16 -1.68
CA THR A 371 2.08 32.36 -2.38
C THR A 371 0.99 33.39 -2.68
N PHE A 372 -0.27 32.97 -2.87
CA PHE A 372 -1.39 33.88 -3.14
C PHE A 372 -2.31 34.08 -1.92
N LEU A 373 -2.86 33.01 -1.35
CA LEU A 373 -3.83 33.08 -0.26
C LEU A 373 -3.18 33.59 1.03
N LEU A 374 -2.10 32.96 1.47
CA LEU A 374 -1.45 33.25 2.74
C LEU A 374 -1.06 34.73 2.89
N PRO A 375 -0.26 35.34 1.99
CA PRO A 375 0.10 36.75 2.11
C PRO A 375 -1.09 37.71 1.92
N ALA A 376 -2.07 37.37 1.07
CA ALA A 376 -3.26 38.20 0.88
C ALA A 376 -4.13 38.23 2.14
N LEU A 377 -4.35 37.07 2.77
CA LEU A 377 -5.16 36.94 3.97
C LEU A 377 -4.43 37.54 5.19
N LEU A 378 -3.11 37.35 5.30
CA LEU A 378 -2.29 38.03 6.30
C LEU A 378 -2.28 39.54 6.10
N ALA A 379 -2.39 40.07 4.89
CA ALA A 379 -2.51 41.52 4.71
C ALA A 379 -3.84 42.06 5.26
N VAL A 380 -4.88 41.22 5.43
CA VAL A 380 -6.20 41.61 5.96
C VAL A 380 -6.33 41.30 7.46
N LEU A 381 -5.86 40.14 7.91
CA LEU A 381 -5.96 39.68 9.29
C LEU A 381 -4.78 40.20 10.13
N PRO A 382 -5.02 40.94 11.22
CA PRO A 382 -3.93 41.44 12.06
C PRO A 382 -3.23 40.29 12.79
N ILE A 383 -1.89 40.28 12.73
CA ILE A 383 -1.05 39.44 13.60
C ILE A 383 -0.57 40.32 14.75
N ARG A 384 -0.90 39.91 15.98
CA ARG A 384 -0.39 40.58 17.17
C ARG A 384 0.90 39.92 17.61
N VAL A 385 1.98 40.70 17.68
CA VAL A 385 3.27 40.24 18.17
C VAL A 385 3.67 41.13 19.35
N LYS A 386 4.14 40.53 20.45
CA LYS A 386 4.71 41.30 21.56
C LYS A 386 6.07 41.85 21.13
N LEU A 387 6.20 43.17 21.06
CA LEU A 387 7.49 43.86 20.92
C LEU A 387 8.31 43.56 22.17
N GLY A 388 9.55 43.07 21.99
CA GLY A 388 10.39 42.71 23.12
C GLY A 388 11.83 42.49 22.71
N VAL A 389 12.74 43.11 23.47
CA VAL A 389 14.19 42.92 23.47
C VAL A 389 14.50 41.43 23.38
N GLN A 390 15.50 41.06 22.57
CA GLN A 390 15.99 39.69 22.39
C GLN A 390 16.12 38.97 23.75
N ARG A 391 15.07 38.29 24.20
CA ARG A 391 15.26 37.14 25.10
C ARG A 391 16.09 36.19 24.25
N LYS A 392 17.31 35.86 24.71
CA LYS A 392 18.11 34.76 24.14
C LYS A 392 17.15 33.67 23.75
N GLN A 393 16.85 33.57 22.45
CA GLN A 393 16.11 32.43 21.92
C GLN A 393 16.92 31.21 22.33
N PHE A 394 16.32 30.02 22.37
CA PHE A 394 17.12 28.79 22.45
C PHE A 394 18.18 28.91 21.34
N SER A 395 19.42 29.25 21.70
CA SER A 395 20.40 29.70 20.71
C SER A 395 20.86 28.46 20.01
N ILE A 396 20.20 28.14 18.90
CA ILE A 396 20.63 27.12 17.95
C ILE A 396 22.02 27.48 17.39
N GLU A 397 22.47 28.72 17.60
CA GLU A 397 23.86 29.17 17.47
C GLU A 397 24.83 28.33 18.30
N PHE A 398 24.46 27.87 19.51
CA PHE A 398 25.29 26.93 20.28
C PHE A 398 25.49 25.61 19.53
N LEU A 399 24.44 25.10 18.88
CA LEU A 399 24.54 23.91 18.04
C LEU A 399 25.46 24.19 16.85
N ALA A 400 25.34 25.36 16.22
CA ALA A 400 26.21 25.76 15.11
C ALA A 400 27.69 25.78 15.53
N ASP A 401 28.02 26.42 16.65
CA ASP A 401 29.38 26.50 17.19
C ASP A 401 29.90 25.10 17.55
N TRP A 402 29.08 24.29 18.21
CA TRP A 402 29.44 22.93 18.57
C TRP A 402 29.74 22.06 17.33
N VAL A 403 28.93 22.17 16.27
CA VAL A 403 29.16 21.46 14.99
C VAL A 403 30.45 21.95 14.32
N ILE A 404 30.70 23.25 14.30
CA ILE A 404 31.90 23.85 13.70
C ILE A 404 33.17 23.40 14.43
N ASP A 405 33.14 23.39 15.75
CA ASP A 405 34.29 23.05 16.61
C ASP A 405 34.60 21.56 16.58
N ASN A 406 33.56 20.70 16.53
CA ASN A 406 33.71 19.24 16.53
C ASN A 406 33.67 18.59 15.14
N ARG A 407 33.71 19.38 14.06
CA ARG A 407 33.49 18.92 12.67
C ARG A 407 34.25 17.65 12.24
N ARG A 408 35.50 17.43 12.68
CA ARG A 408 36.25 16.22 12.30
C ARG A 408 35.69 14.97 12.99
N LYS A 409 35.39 15.07 14.30
CA LYS A 409 34.81 13.97 15.07
C LYS A 409 33.40 13.66 14.57
N LEU A 410 32.61 14.70 14.31
CA LEU A 410 31.26 14.57 13.80
C LEU A 410 31.23 13.89 12.43
N LEU A 411 32.07 14.33 11.49
CA LEU A 411 32.18 13.70 10.17
C LEU A 411 32.48 12.20 10.26
N VAL A 412 33.46 11.81 11.07
CA VAL A 412 33.79 10.38 11.27
C VAL A 412 32.60 9.65 11.90
N SER A 413 31.99 10.22 12.96
CA SER A 413 30.87 9.56 13.64
C SER A 413 29.64 9.39 12.77
N THR A 414 29.24 10.39 11.98
CA THR A 414 28.05 10.32 11.12
C THR A 414 28.28 9.40 9.94
N VAL A 415 29.48 9.42 9.33
CA VAL A 415 29.85 8.47 8.26
C VAL A 415 29.92 7.05 8.79
N THR A 416 30.56 6.80 9.94
CA THR A 416 30.62 5.47 10.56
C THR A 416 29.22 4.97 10.92
N PHE A 417 28.38 5.81 11.51
CA PHE A 417 27.00 5.45 11.83
C PHE A 417 26.20 5.09 10.56
N GLY A 418 26.32 5.89 9.49
CA GLY A 418 25.74 5.57 8.20
C GLY A 418 26.22 4.22 7.66
N LEU A 419 27.53 3.97 7.64
CA LEU A 419 28.10 2.70 7.18
C LEU A 419 27.63 1.49 7.98
N ILE A 420 27.47 1.63 9.31
CA ILE A 420 26.93 0.56 10.17
C ILE A 420 25.50 0.23 9.75
N MET A 421 24.63 1.23 9.58
CA MET A 421 23.25 0.99 9.13
C MET A 421 23.22 0.35 7.74
N LEU A 422 24.05 0.82 6.81
CA LEU A 422 24.15 0.26 5.46
C LEU A 422 24.59 -1.22 5.48
N ALA A 423 25.43 -1.62 6.43
CA ALA A 423 25.90 -3.01 6.55
C ALA A 423 24.78 -3.99 6.95
N PHE A 424 23.64 -3.51 7.47
CA PHE A 424 22.50 -4.34 7.81
C PHE A 424 21.53 -4.57 6.65
N ILE A 425 21.55 -3.72 5.61
CA ILE A 425 20.67 -3.83 4.42
C ILE A 425 20.66 -5.24 3.79
N PRO A 426 21.79 -5.96 3.64
CA PRO A 426 21.78 -7.31 3.04
C PRO A 426 20.97 -8.35 3.82
N ARG A 427 20.53 -8.07 5.05
CA ARG A 427 19.64 -8.95 5.83
C ARG A 427 18.17 -8.82 5.44
N LEU A 428 17.81 -7.83 4.63
CA LEU A 428 16.44 -7.64 4.19
C LEU A 428 15.99 -8.78 3.27
N THR A 429 14.84 -9.36 3.59
CA THR A 429 14.13 -10.30 2.74
C THR A 429 13.01 -9.59 2.03
N VAL A 430 12.95 -9.75 0.71
CA VAL A 430 11.92 -9.16 -0.13
C VAL A 430 10.78 -10.17 -0.21
N ASP A 431 9.67 -9.89 0.48
CA ASP A 431 8.47 -10.73 0.41
C ASP A 431 7.18 -9.90 0.55
N GLU A 432 6.09 -10.36 -0.05
CA GLU A 432 4.77 -9.71 -0.02
C GLU A 432 3.69 -10.75 0.28
N ASN A 433 3.00 -10.59 1.40
CA ASN A 433 1.82 -11.37 1.72
C ASN A 433 0.65 -10.41 1.98
N PHE A 434 -0.34 -10.50 1.11
CA PHE A 434 -1.44 -9.55 1.07
C PHE A 434 -2.37 -9.66 2.30
N VAL A 435 -2.50 -10.85 2.90
CA VAL A 435 -3.24 -11.05 4.15
C VAL A 435 -2.46 -10.44 5.32
N LYS A 436 -1.12 -10.50 5.30
CA LYS A 436 -0.25 -9.87 6.30
C LYS A 436 -0.28 -8.33 6.22
N ASN A 437 -0.88 -7.75 5.18
CA ASN A 437 -1.12 -6.30 5.14
C ASN A 437 -2.22 -5.84 6.10
N PHE A 438 -2.99 -6.74 6.68
CA PHE A 438 -3.93 -6.43 7.76
C PHE A 438 -3.24 -6.64 9.12
N ALA A 439 -3.40 -5.70 10.04
CA ALA A 439 -2.84 -5.80 11.39
C ALA A 439 -3.45 -6.99 12.17
N LYS A 440 -2.63 -7.60 13.05
CA LYS A 440 -3.12 -8.63 13.99
C LYS A 440 -4.19 -8.04 14.92
N GLY A 441 -5.21 -8.81 15.26
CA GLY A 441 -6.37 -8.36 16.01
C GLY A 441 -7.55 -7.91 15.14
N LEU A 442 -7.33 -7.71 13.84
CA LEU A 442 -8.44 -7.62 12.88
C LEU A 442 -9.00 -9.02 12.60
N GLU A 443 -10.32 -9.14 12.62
CA GLU A 443 -11.03 -10.40 12.36
C GLU A 443 -10.56 -11.07 11.06
N ILE A 444 -10.46 -10.32 9.96
CA ILE A 444 -10.01 -10.88 8.67
C ILE A 444 -8.57 -11.43 8.72
N ARG A 445 -7.70 -10.81 9.53
CA ARG A 445 -6.30 -11.22 9.66
C ARG A 445 -6.21 -12.50 10.48
N ASP A 446 -6.82 -12.51 11.64
CA ASP A 446 -6.76 -13.62 12.60
C ASP A 446 -7.51 -14.85 12.06
N ASP A 447 -8.67 -14.65 11.42
CA ASP A 447 -9.47 -15.72 10.81
C ASP A 447 -8.74 -16.38 9.62
N SER A 448 -7.99 -15.58 8.84
CA SER A 448 -7.20 -16.10 7.72
C SER A 448 -5.95 -16.86 8.21
N ASP A 449 -5.26 -16.37 9.24
CA ASP A 449 -4.13 -17.07 9.85
C ASP A 449 -4.59 -18.43 10.42
N PHE A 450 -5.71 -18.46 11.16
CA PHE A 450 -6.29 -19.71 11.66
C PHE A 450 -6.60 -20.70 10.53
N THR A 451 -7.24 -20.23 9.46
CA THR A 451 -7.61 -21.06 8.30
C THR A 451 -6.39 -21.67 7.63
N GLN A 452 -5.33 -20.87 7.46
CA GLN A 452 -4.08 -21.29 6.84
C GLN A 452 -3.34 -22.35 7.67
N ASP A 453 -3.39 -22.22 9.00
CA ASP A 453 -2.72 -23.14 9.92
C ASP A 453 -3.48 -24.47 10.10
N HIS A 454 -4.81 -24.48 9.98
CA HIS A 454 -5.64 -25.65 10.37
C HIS A 454 -6.42 -26.32 9.23
N LEU A 455 -6.64 -25.65 8.10
CA LEU A 455 -7.53 -26.17 7.05
C LEU A 455 -6.90 -26.20 5.65
N THR A 456 -6.64 -25.04 5.06
CA THR A 456 -6.24 -24.93 3.65
C THR A 456 -5.37 -23.71 3.42
N GLY A 457 -4.55 -23.76 2.38
CA GLY A 457 -3.79 -22.61 1.92
C GLY A 457 -4.64 -21.54 1.24
N LEU A 458 -4.14 -20.30 1.24
CA LEU A 458 -4.73 -19.13 0.57
C LEU A 458 -4.05 -18.81 -0.77
N PHE A 459 -2.92 -19.44 -1.07
CA PHE A 459 -2.19 -19.29 -2.32
C PHE A 459 -2.54 -20.42 -3.28
N ASN A 460 -2.86 -20.12 -4.53
CA ASN A 460 -3.17 -21.14 -5.53
C ASN A 460 -2.58 -20.83 -6.91
N MET A 461 -2.53 -21.84 -7.76
CA MET A 461 -2.21 -21.74 -9.17
C MET A 461 -3.26 -22.49 -9.98
N GLU A 462 -3.87 -21.82 -10.96
CA GLU A 462 -4.85 -22.43 -11.86
C GLU A 462 -4.23 -22.62 -13.24
N PHE A 463 -4.47 -23.81 -13.81
CA PHE A 463 -3.97 -24.23 -15.12
C PHE A 463 -5.15 -24.63 -15.98
N SER A 464 -5.28 -24.02 -17.16
CA SER A 464 -6.24 -24.45 -18.18
C SER A 464 -5.54 -25.38 -19.15
N LEU A 465 -5.78 -26.68 -19.02
CA LEU A 465 -5.08 -27.75 -19.72
C LEU A 465 -5.83 -28.11 -21.00
N GLY A 466 -5.34 -27.70 -22.16
CA GLY A 466 -6.01 -27.93 -23.45
C GLY A 466 -5.78 -29.32 -24.04
N ALA A 467 -6.86 -29.96 -24.49
CA ALA A 467 -6.86 -31.23 -25.22
C ALA A 467 -6.60 -31.06 -26.73
N GLY A 468 -6.59 -29.81 -27.22
CA GLY A 468 -6.27 -29.47 -28.61
C GLY A 468 -7.40 -29.67 -29.62
N LYS A 469 -8.55 -30.22 -29.19
CA LYS A 469 -9.76 -30.41 -30.01
C LYS A 469 -11.02 -30.41 -29.14
N GLU A 470 -12.16 -30.09 -29.74
CA GLU A 470 -13.48 -30.18 -29.10
C GLU A 470 -13.78 -31.61 -28.63
N GLY A 471 -14.33 -31.75 -27.43
CA GLY A 471 -14.56 -33.05 -26.78
C GLY A 471 -13.29 -33.86 -26.49
N GLY A 472 -12.09 -33.26 -26.65
CA GLY A 472 -10.80 -33.92 -26.52
C GLY A 472 -10.48 -34.35 -25.08
N ILE A 473 -11.14 -33.78 -24.07
CA ILE A 473 -10.94 -34.17 -22.67
C ILE A 473 -11.32 -35.63 -22.42
N ASN A 474 -12.16 -36.23 -23.28
CA ASN A 474 -12.58 -37.62 -23.13
C ASN A 474 -11.51 -38.62 -23.59
N GLU A 475 -10.40 -38.16 -24.19
CA GLU A 475 -9.34 -39.06 -24.66
C GLU A 475 -8.56 -39.66 -23.47
N PRO A 476 -8.36 -40.98 -23.40
CA PRO A 476 -7.62 -41.63 -22.30
C PRO A 476 -6.20 -41.10 -22.13
N GLU A 477 -5.50 -40.81 -23.24
CA GLU A 477 -4.15 -40.24 -23.22
C GLU A 477 -4.13 -38.83 -22.59
N TYR A 478 -5.15 -38.02 -22.86
CA TYR A 478 -5.31 -36.70 -22.25
C TYR A 478 -5.51 -36.83 -20.73
N MET A 479 -6.48 -37.64 -20.31
CA MET A 479 -6.79 -37.84 -18.89
C MET A 479 -5.60 -38.43 -18.13
N ALA A 480 -4.88 -39.39 -18.71
CA ALA A 480 -3.68 -39.98 -18.11
C ALA A 480 -2.59 -38.91 -17.90
N LYS A 481 -2.40 -38.01 -18.87
CA LYS A 481 -1.40 -36.95 -18.76
C LYS A 481 -1.78 -35.88 -17.72
N VAL A 482 -3.07 -35.53 -17.63
CA VAL A 482 -3.59 -34.64 -16.58
C VAL A 482 -3.40 -35.26 -15.20
N ASP A 483 -3.65 -36.57 -15.06
CA ASP A 483 -3.45 -37.27 -13.79
C ASP A 483 -1.96 -37.38 -13.39
N GLU A 484 -1.07 -37.61 -14.36
CA GLU A 484 0.37 -37.57 -14.15
C GLU A 484 0.83 -36.19 -13.63
N PHE A 485 0.32 -35.11 -14.25
CA PHE A 485 0.61 -33.74 -13.82
C PHE A 485 0.09 -33.48 -12.40
N ALA A 486 -1.14 -33.90 -12.10
CA ALA A 486 -1.75 -33.74 -10.79
C ALA A 486 -0.95 -34.49 -9.70
N ASN A 487 -0.54 -35.73 -9.96
CA ASN A 487 0.26 -36.52 -9.02
C ASN A 487 1.67 -35.95 -8.83
N TRP A 488 2.30 -35.46 -9.90
CA TRP A 488 3.58 -34.76 -9.80
C TRP A 488 3.45 -33.46 -8.98
N SER A 489 2.36 -32.70 -9.18
CA SER A 489 2.08 -31.46 -8.45
C SER A 489 1.86 -31.73 -6.97
N ARG A 490 1.08 -32.75 -6.60
CA ARG A 490 0.89 -33.18 -5.19
C ARG A 490 2.20 -33.52 -4.47
N ALA A 491 3.22 -33.98 -5.20
CA ALA A 491 4.52 -34.31 -4.64
C ALA A 491 5.45 -33.09 -4.47
N GLN A 492 5.07 -31.91 -4.96
CA GLN A 492 5.87 -30.69 -4.83
C GLN A 492 5.80 -30.13 -3.41
N LEU A 493 6.90 -29.51 -2.96
CA LEU A 493 6.98 -28.86 -1.66
C LEU A 493 5.92 -27.75 -1.56
N GLY A 494 5.18 -27.73 -0.45
CA GLY A 494 4.19 -26.70 -0.15
C GLY A 494 2.83 -26.92 -0.80
N VAL A 495 2.63 -27.92 -1.67
CA VAL A 495 1.29 -28.23 -2.21
C VAL A 495 0.45 -28.91 -1.13
N MET A 496 -0.67 -28.29 -0.81
CA MET A 496 -1.64 -28.76 0.20
C MET A 496 -2.70 -29.67 -0.43
N ASN A 497 -3.26 -29.23 -1.56
CA ASN A 497 -4.26 -30.00 -2.31
C ASN A 497 -4.19 -29.67 -3.81
N VAL A 498 -4.72 -30.58 -4.62
CA VAL A 498 -4.87 -30.42 -6.07
C VAL A 498 -6.31 -30.78 -6.44
N ASN A 499 -7.06 -29.78 -6.92
CA ASN A 499 -8.40 -29.95 -7.47
C ASN A 499 -8.31 -30.24 -8.98
N VAL A 500 -8.75 -31.41 -9.39
CA VAL A 500 -8.64 -31.89 -10.77
C VAL A 500 -9.75 -32.87 -11.12
N ILE A 501 -10.25 -32.83 -12.36
CA ILE A 501 -11.37 -33.67 -12.79
C ILE A 501 -11.04 -35.17 -12.83
N THR A 502 -9.76 -35.54 -12.96
CA THR A 502 -9.34 -36.95 -13.06
C THR A 502 -9.67 -37.73 -11.78
N ASP A 503 -9.65 -37.09 -10.61
CA ASP A 503 -10.06 -37.73 -9.34
C ASP A 503 -11.54 -38.11 -9.36
N THR A 504 -12.40 -37.23 -9.90
CA THR A 504 -13.82 -37.51 -10.09
C THR A 504 -14.03 -38.71 -11.02
N VAL A 505 -13.30 -38.77 -12.14
CA VAL A 505 -13.40 -39.89 -13.09
C VAL A 505 -12.92 -41.21 -12.47
N LYS A 506 -11.82 -41.21 -11.71
CA LYS A 506 -11.33 -42.40 -10.98
C LYS A 506 -12.34 -42.89 -9.96
N ARG A 507 -12.96 -41.96 -9.21
CA ARG A 507 -14.00 -42.30 -8.22
C ARG A 507 -15.24 -42.92 -8.87
N ILE A 508 -15.72 -42.33 -9.97
CA ILE A 508 -16.86 -42.90 -10.71
C ILE A 508 -16.49 -44.29 -11.24
N ASN A 509 -15.29 -44.47 -11.78
CA ASN A 509 -14.84 -45.79 -12.26
C ASN A 509 -14.82 -46.82 -11.13
N GLN A 510 -14.34 -46.46 -9.95
CA GLN A 510 -14.42 -47.32 -8.77
C GLN A 510 -15.87 -47.70 -8.44
N SER A 511 -16.77 -46.72 -8.36
CA SER A 511 -18.18 -47.00 -8.03
C SER A 511 -18.90 -47.82 -9.11
N MET A 512 -18.60 -47.61 -10.39
CA MET A 512 -19.15 -48.41 -11.49
C MET A 512 -18.64 -49.86 -11.50
N ASN A 513 -17.60 -50.18 -10.71
CA ASN A 513 -17.03 -51.51 -10.58
C ASN A 513 -17.19 -52.04 -9.14
N GLY A 514 -18.33 -51.77 -8.50
CA GLY A 514 -18.66 -52.34 -7.19
C GLY A 514 -17.85 -51.75 -6.02
N ASP A 515 -17.42 -50.48 -6.14
CA ASP A 515 -16.56 -49.78 -5.19
C ASP A 515 -15.18 -50.45 -4.94
N ASP A 516 -14.73 -51.33 -5.84
CA ASP A 516 -13.43 -52.01 -5.74
C ASP A 516 -12.26 -51.02 -5.87
N ALA A 517 -11.41 -50.97 -4.84
CA ALA A 517 -10.23 -50.11 -4.80
C ALA A 517 -9.26 -50.34 -5.96
N ALA A 518 -9.23 -51.53 -6.57
CA ALA A 518 -8.43 -51.80 -7.77
C ALA A 518 -8.90 -51.00 -9.00
N TYR A 519 -10.12 -50.46 -8.97
CA TYR A 519 -10.73 -49.65 -10.01
C TYR A 519 -10.69 -48.14 -9.74
N TYR A 520 -10.01 -47.70 -8.66
CA TYR A 520 -9.63 -46.29 -8.49
C TYR A 520 -8.49 -45.92 -9.44
N ARG A 521 -8.80 -45.93 -10.74
CA ARG A 521 -7.90 -45.66 -11.87
C ARG A 521 -8.73 -45.11 -13.02
N LEU A 522 -8.08 -44.43 -13.95
CA LEU A 522 -8.76 -43.90 -15.13
C LEU A 522 -9.19 -45.04 -16.07
N PRO A 523 -10.39 -44.97 -16.69
CA PRO A 523 -10.76 -45.87 -17.77
C PRO A 523 -9.81 -45.74 -18.97
N THR A 524 -9.69 -46.82 -19.74
CA THR A 524 -8.75 -46.89 -20.88
C THR A 524 -9.38 -46.57 -22.23
N ASP A 525 -10.69 -46.37 -22.29
CA ASP A 525 -11.43 -46.07 -23.51
C ASP A 525 -12.23 -44.77 -23.39
N ARG A 526 -12.36 -44.09 -24.53
CA ARG A 526 -12.98 -42.76 -24.64
C ARG A 526 -14.47 -42.77 -24.31
N GLU A 527 -15.17 -43.82 -24.71
CA GLU A 527 -16.63 -43.93 -24.55
C GLU A 527 -17.01 -44.00 -23.07
N THR A 528 -16.29 -44.80 -22.28
CA THR A 528 -16.49 -44.91 -20.84
C THR A 528 -16.21 -43.58 -20.13
N ILE A 529 -15.11 -42.88 -20.47
CA ILE A 529 -14.81 -41.56 -19.88
C ILE A 529 -15.94 -40.56 -20.18
N ALA A 530 -16.38 -40.50 -21.45
CA ALA A 530 -17.46 -39.60 -21.85
C ALA A 530 -18.78 -39.94 -21.14
N GLN A 531 -19.11 -41.23 -21.03
CA GLN A 531 -20.30 -41.71 -20.33
C GLN A 531 -20.24 -41.36 -18.84
N TYR A 532 -19.12 -41.56 -18.17
CA TYR A 532 -18.96 -41.24 -16.75
C TYR A 532 -19.13 -39.75 -16.49
N LEU A 533 -18.49 -38.89 -17.30
CA LEU A 533 -18.65 -37.44 -17.17
C LEU A 533 -20.09 -37.00 -17.43
N LEU A 534 -20.77 -37.59 -18.42
CA LEU A 534 -22.16 -37.28 -18.72
C LEU A 534 -23.11 -37.71 -17.58
N LEU A 535 -22.96 -38.94 -17.09
CA LEU A 535 -23.76 -39.47 -15.97
C LEU A 535 -23.57 -38.62 -14.71
N TYR A 536 -22.33 -38.23 -14.42
CA TYR A 536 -22.02 -37.36 -13.31
C TYR A 536 -22.68 -35.99 -13.46
N GLU A 537 -22.47 -35.32 -14.60
CA GLU A 537 -23.05 -34.00 -14.88
C GLU A 537 -24.59 -33.99 -14.80
N MET A 538 -25.26 -35.01 -15.34
CA MET A 538 -26.72 -35.13 -15.28
C MET A 538 -27.27 -35.35 -13.87
N SER A 539 -26.43 -35.83 -12.94
CA SER A 539 -26.81 -36.15 -11.56
C SER A 539 -26.44 -35.04 -10.58
N LEU A 540 -25.75 -33.99 -11.03
CA LEU A 540 -25.35 -32.87 -10.18
C LEU A 540 -26.55 -31.95 -9.90
N PRO A 541 -26.77 -31.55 -8.63
CA PRO A 541 -27.73 -30.53 -8.27
C PRO A 541 -27.42 -29.18 -8.93
N LEU A 542 -28.43 -28.32 -8.99
CA LEU A 542 -28.29 -26.95 -9.49
C LEU A 542 -27.13 -26.22 -8.78
N GLY A 543 -26.23 -25.62 -9.57
CA GLY A 543 -25.09 -24.83 -9.10
C GLY A 543 -23.87 -25.65 -8.65
N LEU A 544 -23.92 -26.99 -8.75
CA LEU A 544 -22.76 -27.89 -8.58
C LEU A 544 -22.30 -28.49 -9.92
N ASP A 545 -22.60 -27.83 -11.04
CA ASP A 545 -22.19 -28.25 -12.37
C ASP A 545 -20.66 -28.22 -12.56
N LEU A 546 -20.19 -28.81 -13.67
CA LEU A 546 -18.77 -28.95 -13.97
C LEU A 546 -18.14 -27.74 -14.65
N ASN A 547 -18.86 -26.62 -14.84
CA ASN A 547 -18.32 -25.44 -15.52
C ASN A 547 -17.25 -24.70 -14.68
N ASP A 548 -16.97 -25.14 -13.45
CA ASP A 548 -15.83 -24.69 -12.65
C ASP A 548 -14.53 -25.45 -12.99
N GLN A 549 -14.62 -26.59 -13.69
CA GLN A 549 -13.51 -27.51 -13.98
C GLN A 549 -13.38 -27.87 -15.46
N ILE A 550 -14.42 -27.72 -16.27
CA ILE A 550 -14.46 -28.09 -17.68
C ILE A 550 -15.01 -26.91 -18.47
N ASP A 551 -14.42 -26.62 -19.63
CA ASP A 551 -14.94 -25.61 -20.54
C ASP A 551 -16.19 -26.12 -21.30
N VAL A 552 -17.02 -25.20 -21.80
CA VAL A 552 -18.28 -25.53 -22.48
C VAL A 552 -18.08 -26.49 -23.68
N SER A 553 -16.97 -26.35 -24.40
CA SER A 553 -16.66 -27.17 -25.58
C SER A 553 -15.99 -28.51 -25.24
N ARG A 554 -15.76 -28.80 -23.95
CA ARG A 554 -15.05 -29.99 -23.48
C ARG A 554 -13.69 -30.17 -24.18
N SER A 555 -13.03 -29.06 -24.46
CA SER A 555 -11.72 -28.97 -25.09
C SER A 555 -10.59 -28.75 -24.08
N ALA A 556 -10.90 -28.38 -22.85
CA ALA A 556 -9.93 -28.14 -21.78
C ALA A 556 -10.51 -28.47 -20.39
N THR A 557 -9.61 -28.73 -19.44
CA THR A 557 -9.95 -28.89 -18.02
C THR A 557 -9.11 -27.95 -17.18
N LYS A 558 -9.69 -27.44 -16.10
CA LYS A 558 -8.99 -26.64 -15.11
C LYS A 558 -8.42 -27.54 -14.01
N MET A 559 -7.15 -27.34 -13.71
CA MET A 559 -6.50 -27.87 -12.51
C MET A 559 -6.13 -26.71 -11.59
N THR A 560 -6.44 -26.83 -10.30
CA THR A 560 -6.03 -25.86 -9.29
C THR A 560 -5.13 -26.55 -8.26
N ALA A 561 -3.90 -26.07 -8.12
CA ALA A 561 -3.00 -26.48 -7.05
C ALA A 561 -3.01 -25.40 -5.95
N THR A 562 -3.30 -25.78 -4.72
CA THR A 562 -3.31 -24.88 -3.55
C THR A 562 -2.10 -25.13 -2.69
N PHE A 563 -1.44 -24.05 -2.26
CA PHE A 563 -0.16 -24.05 -1.57
C PHE A 563 -0.30 -23.51 -0.15
N SER A 564 0.55 -24.01 0.77
CA SER A 564 0.78 -23.41 2.08
C SER A 564 1.39 -22.01 1.98
N ASP A 565 1.74 -21.35 3.10
CA ASP A 565 2.51 -20.10 3.05
C ASP A 565 3.80 -20.35 2.26
N LEU A 566 3.94 -19.72 1.10
CA LEU A 566 5.16 -19.71 0.31
C LEU A 566 5.61 -18.26 0.17
N SER A 567 6.91 -18.03 0.26
CA SER A 567 7.47 -16.72 -0.11
C SER A 567 7.25 -16.44 -1.59
N THR A 568 7.31 -15.16 -1.96
CA THR A 568 7.23 -14.69 -3.35
C THR A 568 8.19 -15.46 -4.28
N PHE A 569 9.42 -15.70 -3.81
CA PHE A 569 10.43 -16.44 -4.57
C PHE A 569 10.07 -17.92 -4.75
N GLU A 570 9.59 -18.57 -3.68
CA GLU A 570 9.18 -19.97 -3.74
C GLU A 570 7.97 -20.16 -4.65
N MET A 571 7.01 -19.23 -4.61
CA MET A 571 5.84 -19.26 -5.47
C MET A 571 6.22 -19.10 -6.96
N GLN A 572 7.14 -18.18 -7.27
CA GLN A 572 7.65 -18.02 -8.63
C GLN A 572 8.38 -19.29 -9.12
N ARG A 573 9.24 -19.88 -8.27
CA ARG A 573 9.94 -21.13 -8.59
C ARG A 573 8.98 -22.30 -8.78
N ALA A 574 7.95 -22.39 -7.95
CA ALA A 574 6.92 -23.40 -8.07
C ALA A 574 6.17 -23.26 -9.40
N LYS A 575 5.78 -22.05 -9.79
CA LYS A 575 5.16 -21.79 -11.10
C LYS A 575 6.06 -22.22 -12.26
N GLU A 576 7.31 -21.77 -12.26
CA GLU A 576 8.27 -22.11 -13.32
C GLU A 576 8.46 -23.63 -13.43
N ALA A 577 8.51 -24.34 -12.29
CA ALA A 577 8.59 -25.79 -12.28
C ALA A 577 7.34 -26.46 -12.89
N HIS A 578 6.13 -25.99 -12.58
CA HIS A 578 4.88 -26.53 -13.12
C HIS A 578 4.78 -26.30 -14.64
N GLU A 579 5.07 -25.08 -15.10
CA GLU A 579 5.04 -24.74 -16.52
C GLU A 579 6.10 -25.52 -17.32
N GLN A 580 7.31 -25.66 -16.77
CA GLN A 580 8.37 -26.43 -17.41
C GLN A 580 8.05 -27.93 -17.46
N TRP A 581 7.37 -28.46 -16.43
CA TRP A 581 6.90 -29.84 -16.46
C TRP A 581 5.93 -30.08 -17.62
N LEU A 582 4.96 -29.17 -17.83
CA LEU A 582 4.03 -29.27 -18.96
C LEU A 582 4.76 -29.21 -20.30
N ILE A 583 5.73 -28.30 -20.44
CA ILE A 583 6.54 -28.18 -21.66
C ILE A 583 7.29 -29.47 -21.98
N ASN A 584 7.87 -30.11 -20.96
CA ASN A 584 8.73 -31.27 -21.12
C ASN A 584 7.96 -32.60 -21.28
N ASN A 585 6.77 -32.71 -20.69
CA ASN A 585 6.08 -33.99 -20.54
C ASN A 585 4.70 -34.07 -21.22
N ALA A 586 4.12 -32.94 -21.64
CA ALA A 586 2.78 -32.86 -22.20
C ALA A 586 2.75 -32.31 -23.64
N SER A 587 1.63 -32.50 -24.33
CA SER A 587 1.43 -32.00 -25.70
C SER A 587 1.42 -30.47 -25.73
N PRO A 588 1.79 -29.84 -26.87
CA PRO A 588 1.74 -28.38 -27.02
C PRO A 588 0.38 -27.75 -26.71
N SER A 589 -0.73 -28.50 -26.87
CA SER A 589 -2.07 -28.04 -26.52
C SER A 589 -2.29 -27.86 -25.00
N MET A 590 -1.54 -28.57 -24.16
CA MET A 590 -1.60 -28.44 -22.70
C MET A 590 -0.66 -27.37 -22.15
N HIS A 591 0.22 -26.80 -22.99
CA HIS A 591 1.14 -25.75 -22.56
C HIS A 591 0.33 -24.51 -22.19
N THR A 592 0.37 -24.14 -20.92
CA THR A 592 -0.46 -23.07 -20.37
C THR A 592 0.32 -22.31 -19.32
N ASN A 593 0.02 -21.02 -19.17
CA ASN A 593 0.57 -20.22 -18.10
C ASN A 593 -0.32 -20.35 -16.88
N ALA A 594 0.29 -20.53 -15.71
CA ALA A 594 -0.45 -20.52 -14.46
C ALA A 594 -1.07 -19.13 -14.23
N ALA A 595 -2.32 -19.10 -13.80
CA ALA A 595 -3.03 -17.87 -13.47
C ALA A 595 -3.77 -18.02 -12.14
N SER A 596 -3.77 -16.97 -11.33
CA SER A 596 -4.59 -16.85 -10.12
C SER A 596 -4.44 -15.43 -9.56
N ALA A 597 -5.36 -15.02 -8.68
CA ALA A 597 -5.23 -13.77 -7.96
C ALA A 597 -3.91 -13.70 -7.16
N SER A 598 -3.51 -14.80 -6.49
CA SER A 598 -2.27 -14.83 -5.70
C SER A 598 -1.00 -14.75 -6.57
N LEU A 599 -0.99 -15.39 -7.75
CA LEU A 599 0.13 -15.28 -8.69
C LEU A 599 0.27 -13.87 -9.25
N MET A 600 -0.85 -13.21 -9.56
CA MET A 600 -0.82 -11.82 -10.03
C MET A 600 -0.05 -10.92 -9.04
N TYR A 601 -0.34 -11.03 -7.73
CA TYR A 601 0.37 -10.26 -6.69
C TYR A 601 1.86 -10.57 -6.59
N THR A 602 2.23 -11.85 -6.70
CA THR A 602 3.63 -12.31 -6.68
C THR A 602 4.45 -11.58 -7.76
N TYR A 603 3.90 -11.45 -8.97
CA TYR A 603 4.59 -10.78 -10.08
C TYR A 603 4.56 -9.27 -9.99
N LEU A 604 3.44 -8.70 -9.55
CA LEU A 604 3.31 -7.26 -9.34
C LEU A 604 4.41 -6.73 -8.43
N MET A 605 4.76 -7.48 -7.39
CA MET A 605 5.82 -7.10 -6.46
C MET A 605 7.17 -6.87 -7.16
N ASN A 606 7.63 -7.84 -7.95
CA ASN A 606 8.96 -7.77 -8.58
C ASN A 606 9.05 -6.63 -9.61
N THR A 607 8.02 -6.47 -10.43
CA THR A 607 8.01 -5.41 -11.44
C THR A 607 7.85 -4.03 -10.81
N ASN A 608 7.00 -3.92 -9.79
CA ASN A 608 6.79 -2.68 -9.06
C ASN A 608 8.04 -2.22 -8.30
N ILE A 609 8.77 -3.12 -7.61
CA ILE A 609 10.04 -2.75 -6.95
C ILE A 609 11.04 -2.19 -7.96
N LYS A 610 11.19 -2.82 -9.13
CA LYS A 610 12.07 -2.32 -10.20
C LYS A 610 11.64 -0.95 -10.70
N GLY A 611 10.33 -0.78 -10.93
CA GLY A 611 9.72 0.48 -11.35
C GLY A 611 9.95 1.61 -10.35
N LEU A 612 9.74 1.35 -9.06
CA LEU A 612 9.94 2.31 -7.98
C LEU A 612 11.41 2.66 -7.75
N LEU A 613 12.33 1.71 -7.86
CA LEU A 613 13.77 2.00 -7.82
C LEU A 613 14.20 2.87 -9.00
N ALA A 614 13.69 2.60 -10.20
CA ALA A 614 13.89 3.47 -11.36
C ALA A 614 13.29 4.86 -11.15
N GLY A 615 12.10 4.94 -10.56
CA GLY A 615 11.44 6.18 -10.13
C GLY A 615 12.29 6.98 -9.16
N THR A 616 12.81 6.36 -8.11
CA THR A 616 13.74 6.99 -7.16
C THR A 616 14.98 7.55 -7.88
N ALA A 617 15.59 6.77 -8.78
CA ALA A 617 16.79 7.19 -9.52
C ALA A 617 16.52 8.37 -10.47
N ILE A 618 15.37 8.37 -11.15
CA ILE A 618 14.95 9.46 -12.04
C ILE A 618 14.60 10.71 -11.24
N SER A 619 13.83 10.59 -10.15
CA SER A 619 13.52 11.71 -9.25
C SER A 619 14.81 12.29 -8.64
N PHE A 620 15.75 11.45 -8.23
CA PHE A 620 17.08 11.87 -7.77
C PHE A 620 17.80 12.73 -8.82
N LEU A 621 17.82 12.29 -10.08
CA LEU A 621 18.46 13.02 -11.17
C LEU A 621 17.78 14.37 -11.41
N ILE A 622 16.45 14.39 -11.50
CA ILE A 622 15.68 15.62 -11.74
C ILE A 622 15.84 16.60 -10.59
N ILE A 623 15.74 16.14 -9.33
CA ILE A 623 15.95 16.97 -8.14
C ILE A 623 17.37 17.55 -8.16
N THR A 624 18.39 16.74 -8.45
CA THR A 624 19.78 17.21 -8.55
C THR A 624 19.93 18.32 -9.61
N ILE A 625 19.25 18.19 -10.76
CA ILE A 625 19.22 19.21 -11.80
C ILE A 625 18.53 20.49 -11.30
N CYS A 626 17.35 20.37 -10.67
CA CYS A 626 16.63 21.50 -10.08
C CYS A 626 17.51 22.26 -9.08
N LEU A 627 18.16 21.56 -8.16
CA LEU A 627 19.08 22.15 -7.18
C LEU A 627 20.30 22.79 -7.86
N GLY A 628 20.84 22.17 -8.91
CA GLY A 628 21.95 22.70 -9.69
C GLY A 628 21.64 24.06 -10.32
N VAL A 629 20.43 24.20 -10.88
CA VAL A 629 19.93 25.46 -11.45
C VAL A 629 19.76 26.53 -10.37
N VAL A 630 19.14 26.17 -9.24
CA VAL A 630 18.79 27.10 -8.16
C VAL A 630 20.02 27.60 -7.42
N PHE A 631 20.91 26.68 -7.05
CA PHE A 631 22.17 27.03 -6.41
C PHE A 631 23.17 27.63 -7.40
N ARG A 632 22.90 27.58 -8.71
CA ARG A 632 23.81 27.95 -9.80
C ARG A 632 25.16 27.25 -9.64
N SER A 633 25.13 25.98 -9.26
CA SER A 633 26.32 25.19 -8.95
C SER A 633 25.98 23.71 -8.82
N THR A 634 26.59 22.89 -9.68
CA THR A 634 26.52 21.43 -9.60
C THR A 634 27.21 20.90 -8.34
N LYS A 635 28.23 21.60 -7.83
CA LYS A 635 28.96 21.22 -6.61
C LYS A 635 28.03 21.24 -5.40
N TYR A 636 27.32 22.35 -5.15
CA TYR A 636 26.39 22.42 -4.01
C TYR A 636 25.21 21.45 -4.18
N ALA A 637 24.72 21.26 -5.41
CA ALA A 637 23.63 20.32 -5.68
C ALA A 637 24.00 18.86 -5.36
N LEU A 638 25.17 18.38 -5.78
CA LEU A 638 25.60 17.00 -5.50
C LEU A 638 25.83 16.78 -4.00
N ILE A 639 26.46 17.75 -3.32
CA ILE A 639 26.69 17.64 -1.87
C ILE A 639 25.40 17.71 -1.07
N SER A 640 24.42 18.53 -1.50
CA SER A 640 23.12 18.55 -0.84
C SER A 640 22.38 17.23 -0.94
N MET A 641 22.68 16.35 -1.90
CA MET A 641 21.99 15.06 -1.97
C MET A 641 22.48 14.02 -0.95
N LEU A 642 23.71 14.13 -0.46
CA LEU A 642 24.27 13.19 0.52
C LEU A 642 23.44 13.12 1.82
N PRO A 643 23.10 14.24 2.50
CA PRO A 643 22.24 14.21 3.69
C PRO A 643 20.78 13.82 3.39
N ASN A 644 20.40 13.63 2.12
CA ASN A 644 19.05 13.22 1.71
C ASN A 644 18.95 11.73 1.36
N ILE A 645 19.93 11.19 0.63
CA ILE A 645 19.94 9.77 0.24
C ILE A 645 20.34 8.86 1.40
N LEU A 646 21.37 9.25 2.17
CA LEU A 646 21.87 8.41 3.27
C LEU A 646 20.78 8.05 4.29
N PRO A 647 19.94 9.00 4.77
CA PRO A 647 18.80 8.69 5.62
C PRO A 647 17.87 7.59 5.10
N ILE A 648 17.59 7.56 3.80
CA ILE A 648 16.71 6.56 3.18
C ILE A 648 17.32 5.17 3.35
N PHE A 649 18.58 4.99 2.96
CA PHE A 649 19.29 3.72 3.14
C PHE A 649 19.46 3.35 4.61
N MET A 650 19.65 4.33 5.49
CA MET A 650 19.74 4.07 6.93
C MET A 650 18.40 3.61 7.52
N ALA A 651 17.27 4.14 7.02
CA ALA A 651 15.95 3.65 7.41
C ALA A 651 15.75 2.18 7.01
N PHE A 652 16.16 1.79 5.80
CA PHE A 652 16.18 0.37 5.40
C PHE A 652 17.14 -0.48 6.25
N GLY A 653 18.32 0.04 6.57
CA GLY A 653 19.28 -0.61 7.47
C GLY A 653 18.70 -0.86 8.85
N LEU A 654 18.04 0.13 9.44
CA LEU A 654 17.36 -0.01 10.73
C LEU A 654 16.15 -0.96 10.63
N TRP A 655 15.37 -0.88 9.56
CA TRP A 655 14.23 -1.77 9.34
C TRP A 655 14.62 -3.25 9.30
N SER A 656 15.80 -3.55 8.74
CA SER A 656 16.33 -4.91 8.72
C SER A 656 16.61 -5.51 10.11
N ILE A 657 16.74 -4.66 11.13
CA ILE A 657 16.91 -5.06 12.53
C ILE A 657 15.54 -5.20 13.22
N ILE A 658 14.55 -4.40 12.82
CA ILE A 658 13.22 -4.35 13.43
C ILE A 658 12.36 -5.53 12.97
N ASP A 659 12.22 -5.73 11.65
CA ASP A 659 11.30 -6.71 11.05
C ASP A 659 11.99 -7.58 9.99
N GLY A 660 12.89 -7.00 9.19
CA GLY A 660 13.63 -7.76 8.18
C GLY A 660 12.89 -7.99 6.86
N VAL A 661 11.56 -7.90 6.82
CA VAL A 661 10.76 -8.13 5.62
C VAL A 661 10.39 -6.81 4.94
N VAL A 662 10.61 -6.71 3.63
CA VAL A 662 10.23 -5.54 2.83
C VAL A 662 9.34 -5.94 1.67
N GLY A 663 8.12 -5.40 1.68
CA GLY A 663 7.15 -5.51 0.60
C GLY A 663 7.16 -4.30 -0.34
N ILE A 664 6.09 -4.17 -1.11
CA ILE A 664 5.84 -3.06 -2.04
C ILE A 664 5.82 -1.71 -1.31
N ALA A 665 5.25 -1.67 -0.10
CA ALA A 665 5.17 -0.48 0.74
C ALA A 665 6.55 0.17 0.93
N ALA A 666 7.55 -0.63 1.28
CA ALA A 666 8.90 -0.15 1.58
C ALA A 666 9.59 0.46 0.34
N ALA A 667 9.40 -0.13 -0.84
CA ALA A 667 9.95 0.41 -2.09
C ALA A 667 9.33 1.77 -2.46
N THR A 668 8.02 1.93 -2.24
CA THR A 668 7.30 3.20 -2.49
C THR A 668 7.84 4.32 -1.61
N ILE A 669 8.22 3.99 -0.38
CA ILE A 669 8.77 4.95 0.59
C ILE A 669 10.10 5.54 0.12
N ALA A 670 10.98 4.76 -0.52
CA ALA A 670 12.25 5.26 -1.04
C ALA A 670 12.05 6.43 -2.02
N THR A 671 11.09 6.28 -2.94
CA THR A 671 10.74 7.30 -3.94
C THR A 671 10.06 8.50 -3.28
N MET A 672 9.08 8.25 -2.42
CA MET A 672 8.29 9.28 -1.75
C MET A 672 9.15 10.14 -0.81
N THR A 673 9.92 9.53 0.09
CA THR A 673 10.68 10.25 1.11
C THR A 673 11.79 11.11 0.54
N LEU A 674 12.36 10.73 -0.62
CA LEU A 674 13.31 11.56 -1.33
C LEU A 674 12.72 12.95 -1.67
N GLY A 675 11.42 13.03 -1.99
CA GLY A 675 10.74 14.31 -2.22
C GLY A 675 10.45 15.10 -0.94
N ILE A 676 10.40 14.42 0.22
CA ILE A 676 10.05 15.02 1.52
C ILE A 676 11.29 15.61 2.20
N VAL A 677 12.42 14.89 2.21
CA VAL A 677 13.58 15.27 3.03
C VAL A 677 14.46 16.35 2.41
N VAL A 678 14.41 16.52 1.08
CA VAL A 678 15.23 17.49 0.35
C VAL A 678 14.98 18.94 0.80
N ASP A 679 13.79 19.24 1.32
CA ASP A 679 13.35 20.57 1.68
C ASP A 679 14.26 21.25 2.71
N ASP A 680 14.60 20.52 3.78
CA ASP A 680 15.39 21.06 4.89
C ASP A 680 16.80 21.46 4.41
N THR A 681 17.43 20.59 3.61
CA THR A 681 18.70 20.88 2.94
C THR A 681 18.59 22.09 2.01
N VAL A 682 17.50 22.24 1.24
CA VAL A 682 17.30 23.37 0.33
C VAL A 682 17.30 24.69 1.08
N TYR A 683 16.51 24.80 2.15
CA TYR A 683 16.47 26.02 2.97
C TYR A 683 17.83 26.33 3.59
N PHE A 684 18.52 25.32 4.13
CA PHE A 684 19.82 25.49 4.78
C PHE A 684 20.90 25.97 3.80
N VAL A 685 21.03 25.29 2.65
CA VAL A 685 22.02 25.64 1.60
C VAL A 685 21.68 26.98 0.97
N TYR A 686 20.41 27.29 0.74
CA TYR A 686 20.01 28.57 0.16
C TYR A 686 20.43 29.75 1.06
N LYS A 687 20.18 29.69 2.37
CA LYS A 687 20.63 30.73 3.31
C LYS A 687 22.15 30.77 3.44
N TYR A 688 22.82 29.62 3.38
CA TYR A 688 24.28 29.54 3.40
C TYR A 688 24.88 30.28 2.20
N LEU A 689 24.38 29.98 0.99
CA LEU A 689 24.83 30.63 -0.24
C LEU A 689 24.54 32.13 -0.24
N ARG A 690 23.42 32.55 0.36
CA ARG A 690 23.10 33.96 0.54
C ARG A 690 24.12 34.65 1.45
N ALA A 691 24.46 34.07 2.60
CA ALA A 691 25.50 34.60 3.48
C ALA A 691 26.87 34.70 2.78
N ARG A 692 27.23 33.68 1.98
CA ARG A 692 28.49 33.66 1.23
C ARG A 692 28.53 34.68 0.09
N ARG A 693 27.44 34.81 -0.68
CA ARG A 693 27.40 35.60 -1.92
C ARG A 693 26.98 37.04 -1.69
N GLU A 694 25.98 37.28 -0.85
CA GLU A 694 25.43 38.62 -0.58
C GLU A 694 26.13 39.28 0.60
N HIS A 695 26.27 38.57 1.72
CA HIS A 695 26.88 39.12 2.94
C HIS A 695 28.42 38.96 2.98
N LYS A 696 29.00 38.24 2.03
CA LYS A 696 30.45 37.97 1.92
C LYS A 696 31.05 37.36 3.20
N MET A 697 30.25 36.62 3.97
CA MET A 697 30.68 35.94 5.19
C MET A 697 31.65 34.80 4.86
N ASP A 698 32.50 34.41 5.81
CA ASP A 698 33.31 33.19 5.67
C ASP A 698 32.43 31.92 5.78
N SER A 699 33.00 30.73 5.56
CA SER A 699 32.22 29.48 5.58
C SER A 699 31.63 29.16 6.95
N LYS A 700 32.33 29.50 8.04
CA LYS A 700 31.85 29.24 9.40
C LYS A 700 30.75 30.21 9.79
N ASP A 701 30.94 31.48 9.49
CA ASP A 701 29.95 32.52 9.76
C ASP A 701 28.69 32.35 8.90
N ALA A 702 28.85 31.88 7.66
CA ALA A 702 27.72 31.50 6.81
C ALA A 702 26.93 30.30 7.38
N VAL A 703 27.61 29.32 7.98
CA VAL A 703 26.94 28.22 8.70
C VAL A 703 26.17 28.76 9.90
N ARG A 704 26.78 29.61 10.74
CA ARG A 704 26.08 30.25 11.88
C ARG A 704 24.85 31.02 11.43
N TYR A 705 24.96 31.76 10.32
CA TYR A 705 23.85 32.48 9.72
C TYR A 705 22.71 31.55 9.28
N SER A 706 23.02 30.42 8.63
CA SER A 706 22.00 29.43 8.28
C SER A 706 21.30 28.86 9.51
N PHE A 707 22.05 28.46 10.55
CA PHE A 707 21.48 27.96 11.79
C PHE A 707 20.55 28.98 12.45
N SER A 708 20.98 30.24 12.59
CA SER A 708 20.18 31.27 13.26
C SER A 708 18.95 31.70 12.46
N THR A 709 18.97 31.58 11.13
CA THR A 709 17.86 32.00 10.26
C THR A 709 16.83 30.90 10.00
N VAL A 710 17.25 29.66 9.76
CA VAL A 710 16.32 28.57 9.40
C VAL A 710 16.26 27.43 10.40
N GLY A 711 17.25 27.25 11.29
CA GLY A 711 17.34 26.05 12.13
C GLY A 711 16.12 25.77 13.01
N ILE A 712 15.48 26.82 13.57
CA ILE A 712 14.24 26.63 14.35
C ILE A 712 13.07 26.20 13.44
N ALA A 713 13.00 26.74 12.22
CA ALA A 713 11.98 26.36 11.26
C ALA A 713 12.15 24.88 10.87
N LEU A 714 13.38 24.47 10.51
CA LEU A 714 13.73 23.08 10.19
C LEU A 714 13.33 22.12 11.32
N LEU A 715 13.79 22.37 12.55
CA LEU A 715 13.44 21.51 13.69
C LEU A 715 11.92 21.41 13.89
N SER A 716 11.21 22.52 13.73
CA SER A 716 9.76 22.56 13.93
C SER A 716 9.01 21.81 12.84
N THR A 717 9.41 21.96 11.57
CA THR A 717 8.80 21.27 10.43
C THR A 717 9.07 19.77 10.48
N SER A 718 10.29 19.35 10.81
CA SER A 718 10.59 17.92 10.97
C SER A 718 9.82 17.30 12.14
N ILE A 719 9.62 18.02 13.26
CA ILE A 719 8.75 17.53 14.35
C ILE A 719 7.30 17.37 13.88
N ILE A 720 6.79 18.32 13.09
CA ILE A 720 5.44 18.20 12.53
C ILE A 720 5.34 17.01 11.58
N PHE A 721 6.34 16.76 10.74
CA PHE A 721 6.40 15.56 9.90
C PHE A 721 6.46 14.28 10.73
N ILE A 722 7.32 14.22 11.75
CA ILE A 722 7.45 13.05 12.63
C ILE A 722 6.14 12.76 13.34
N CYS A 723 5.46 13.77 13.90
CA CYS A 723 4.17 13.56 14.55
C CYS A 723 3.05 13.26 13.54
N GLY A 724 3.08 13.90 12.38
CA GLY A 724 2.10 13.73 11.32
C GLY A 724 2.12 12.33 10.71
N PHE A 725 3.27 11.91 10.20
CA PHE A 725 3.48 10.53 9.69
C PHE A 725 3.51 9.49 10.81
N GLY A 726 3.94 9.86 12.01
CA GLY A 726 3.91 8.98 13.18
C GLY A 726 2.51 8.54 13.59
N SER A 727 1.49 9.35 13.29
CA SER A 727 0.10 8.94 13.49
C SER A 727 -0.28 7.73 12.61
N MET A 728 0.27 7.63 11.39
CA MET A 728 -0.02 6.54 10.46
C MET A 728 0.54 5.21 10.95
N MET A 729 1.52 5.21 11.87
CA MET A 729 2.09 3.98 12.46
C MET A 729 1.04 3.12 13.19
N HIS A 730 -0.12 3.69 13.54
CA HIS A 730 -1.23 2.99 14.20
C HIS A 730 -2.31 2.52 13.21
N SER A 731 -2.04 2.59 11.91
CA SER A 731 -2.95 2.09 10.88
C SER A 731 -3.11 0.57 11.00
N ASP A 732 -4.37 0.12 10.92
CA ASP A 732 -4.69 -1.31 10.84
C ASP A 732 -4.33 -1.91 9.47
N PHE A 733 -3.94 -1.07 8.50
CA PHE A 733 -3.37 -1.47 7.23
C PHE A 733 -1.84 -1.30 7.25
N LEU A 734 -1.12 -2.42 7.32
CA LEU A 734 0.33 -2.46 7.53
C LEU A 734 1.11 -1.63 6.50
N MET A 735 0.66 -1.56 5.25
CA MET A 735 1.30 -0.73 4.23
C MET A 735 1.29 0.77 4.62
N ASN A 736 0.19 1.28 5.18
CA ASN A 736 0.10 2.66 5.67
C ASN A 736 0.93 2.84 6.95
N ALA A 737 0.92 1.85 7.85
CA ALA A 737 1.75 1.86 9.05
C ALA A 737 3.24 1.88 8.72
N GLN A 738 3.70 1.03 7.81
CA GLN A 738 5.08 1.00 7.32
C GLN A 738 5.45 2.32 6.64
N MET A 739 4.57 2.90 5.80
CA MET A 739 4.76 4.25 5.25
C MET A 739 5.03 5.29 6.34
N GLY A 740 4.26 5.27 7.44
CA GLY A 740 4.50 6.11 8.61
C GLY A 740 5.86 5.85 9.26
N ILE A 741 6.16 4.59 9.59
CA ILE A 741 7.40 4.19 10.30
C ILE A 741 8.64 4.60 9.50
N PHE A 742 8.72 4.25 8.22
CA PHE A 742 9.87 4.59 7.39
C PHE A 742 9.99 6.10 7.13
N THR A 743 8.87 6.82 6.99
CA THR A 743 8.92 8.28 6.84
C THR A 743 9.45 8.93 8.11
N VAL A 744 9.00 8.49 9.30
CA VAL A 744 9.51 8.96 10.59
C VAL A 744 11.01 8.68 10.73
N MET A 745 11.45 7.46 10.44
CA MET A 745 12.88 7.10 10.48
C MET A 745 13.72 7.96 9.52
N THR A 746 13.26 8.08 8.27
CA THR A 746 13.96 8.83 7.23
C THR A 746 14.05 10.32 7.55
N VAL A 747 12.94 10.96 7.97
CA VAL A 747 12.92 12.37 8.36
C VAL A 747 13.79 12.61 9.60
N THR A 748 13.77 11.70 10.57
CA THR A 748 14.63 11.80 11.77
C THR A 748 16.12 11.75 11.39
N PHE A 749 16.51 10.80 10.55
CA PHE A 749 17.90 10.71 10.07
C PHE A 749 18.28 11.90 9.18
N ALA A 750 17.37 12.38 8.32
CA ALA A 750 17.60 13.56 7.49
C ALA A 750 17.87 14.80 8.33
N LEU A 751 17.04 15.09 9.33
CA LEU A 751 17.25 16.21 10.25
C LEU A 751 18.60 16.12 10.97
N LEU A 752 18.97 14.92 11.45
CA LEU A 752 20.28 14.70 12.06
C LEU A 752 21.42 14.99 11.07
N PHE A 753 21.29 14.58 9.82
CA PHE A 753 22.33 14.78 8.80
C PHE A 753 22.37 16.23 8.29
N ASP A 754 21.25 16.92 8.22
CA ASP A 754 21.19 18.34 7.86
C ASP A 754 21.81 19.25 8.93
N PHE A 755 21.69 18.90 10.21
CA PHE A 755 22.39 19.64 11.26
C PHE A 755 23.83 19.19 11.50
N LEU A 756 24.15 17.92 11.32
CA LEU A 756 25.47 17.39 11.69
C LEU A 756 26.40 17.25 10.49
N LEU A 757 25.95 16.70 9.36
CA LEU A 757 26.80 16.39 8.21
C LEU A 757 26.87 17.56 7.21
N LEU A 758 25.71 18.11 6.81
CA LEU A 758 25.63 19.15 5.78
C LEU A 758 26.52 20.38 6.05
N PRO A 759 26.56 20.97 7.27
CA PRO A 759 27.38 22.15 7.51
C PRO A 759 28.88 21.85 7.38
N ILE A 760 29.29 20.64 7.77
CA ILE A 760 30.68 20.19 7.68
C ILE A 760 31.09 20.04 6.21
N LEU A 761 30.22 19.46 5.38
CA LEU A 761 30.46 19.33 3.95
C LEU A 761 30.59 20.70 3.29
N LEU A 762 29.70 21.65 3.61
CA LEU A 762 29.75 23.03 3.09
C LEU A 762 31.07 23.75 3.46
N ILE A 763 31.53 23.61 4.71
CA ILE A 763 32.82 24.17 5.15
C ILE A 763 33.99 23.52 4.40
N ALA A 764 33.97 22.20 4.21
CA ALA A 764 35.04 21.46 3.52
C ALA A 764 35.17 21.87 2.05
N ILE A 765 34.05 22.16 1.38
CA ILE A 765 33.97 22.56 -0.03
C ILE A 765 34.53 23.95 -0.28
N ASP A 766 34.17 24.90 0.59
CA ASP A 766 34.50 26.32 0.42
C ASP A 766 35.86 26.67 1.04
N GLY A 767 36.40 25.81 1.90
CA GLY A 767 37.62 26.04 2.65
C GLY A 767 37.53 27.25 3.59
N ASN A 768 38.65 27.59 4.22
CA ASN A 768 38.79 28.78 5.09
C ASN A 768 39.15 30.04 4.28
N ALA A 769 38.80 30.13 2.99
CA ALA A 769 39.26 31.24 2.15
C ALA A 769 38.74 32.59 2.67
N LYS A 770 39.61 33.35 3.36
CA LYS A 770 39.43 34.75 3.71
C LYS A 770 39.29 35.56 2.42
N LYS A 771 38.08 35.89 2.02
CA LYS A 771 37.88 37.11 1.21
C LYS A 771 37.86 38.27 2.21
N ASN A 772 38.79 39.20 2.05
CA ASN A 772 39.05 40.34 2.92
C ASN A 772 37.78 40.87 3.62
N LYS A 773 37.83 40.94 4.96
CA LYS A 773 36.81 41.61 5.79
C LYS A 773 36.41 42.94 5.15
N PRO A 774 35.17 43.14 4.71
CA PRO A 774 34.58 44.46 4.82
C PRO A 774 34.42 44.71 6.32
N SER A 775 34.93 45.84 6.80
CA SER A 775 34.56 46.37 8.12
C SER A 775 33.05 46.30 8.28
N ILE A 776 32.59 45.62 9.32
CA ILE A 776 31.24 45.80 9.85
C ILE A 776 31.07 47.32 10.01
N PRO A 777 30.06 47.97 9.43
CA PRO A 777 29.80 49.36 9.74
C PRO A 777 29.57 49.44 11.24
N ASP A 778 30.34 50.28 11.93
CA ASP A 778 30.03 50.70 13.29
C ASP A 778 28.66 51.39 13.27
N ASP A 779 27.59 50.61 13.38
CA ASP A 779 26.27 51.10 13.73
C ASP A 779 26.28 51.33 15.25
N PRO A 780 26.12 52.58 15.73
CA PRO A 780 26.18 52.90 17.15
C PRO A 780 25.12 52.17 18.00
N LEU A 781 24.17 51.46 17.40
CA LEU A 781 23.12 50.70 18.09
C LEU A 781 23.56 49.35 18.66
N MET A 782 24.76 48.84 18.33
CA MET A 782 25.24 47.54 18.85
C MET A 782 26.10 47.63 20.13
N MET A 783 26.36 48.82 20.68
CA MET A 783 27.19 48.99 21.90
C MET A 783 26.40 49.23 23.19
N LYS A 784 25.08 49.10 23.18
CA LYS A 784 24.27 49.00 24.41
C LYS A 784 23.18 47.93 24.26
N ILE A 785 23.57 46.66 24.25
CA ILE A 785 22.80 45.54 24.83
C ILE A 785 23.79 44.53 25.40
#